data_AF-A0A843UCM2-F1
#
_entry.id   AF-A0A843UCM2-F1
#
_cell.length_a   1.000
_cell.length_b   1.000
_cell.length_c   1.000
_cell.angle_alpha   90.00
_cell.angle_beta   90.00
_cell.angle_gamma   90.00
#
_symmetry.space_group_name_H-M   'P 1'
#
loop_
_entity.id
_entity.type
_entity.pdbx_description
1 polymer ?
#
loop_
_entity_poly.entity_id
_entity_poly.type
_entity_poly.pdbx_seq_one_letter_code
_entity_poly.pdbx_strand_id
1 'polypeptide(L)'
;MEKEVELLSRVAANHLYLGQFEALRAALLSLRRRKPEIAHAFLNTIVFEGGSFDGVLWSSTCSSPAHLAWMSVLELLEFGNAPVFRGPDPETVRVKVEFLLLVQLLCSRVSETSPMRSADPDVDDRKDDSGRISKSLDFLHRILDLGLRRLKSDVADVVRDAVNADFSPSEEEFRCLYDVFLDQPELLEALCWNIQKQVSWSKPSGSELVLSVGGEDYGSVRSSVEGLNTLVEIQRNVQMAQLGAMKKCMEAGDMTGAISHLRFLHLDFGLEESEYRMALHDLIKRAWSYEGHPGSERHSFSDEILSMYTQALSSNCMKIVRMIQVIQDELRLEEVERIKFSEDNFVPFPLQKYLEVLNSKATLTLDDKMSRSIAINSCLRDMYHFARISGIHVLECVMDTALSFVKKERLREACDVLSLFPLLQPLSAVMGWDLLPGKTAVRRKLMQILWTSQSQVLRLEESSLYGKQKDEVSCVEYLCDLLCFHLDLASFVACVNSGGHWESKFSLLLSGKGQNAAQDVVGQTDPFVENFILERLAVHTPMRVMFDVVPEIRFKDAIELISMQPIPSRSAAWKRLQDIELLHMRYALEAAALALEVMESCTAGDNDNEYSTAFMHLKDLKNHIEAVNNAPRKDAPSKRKFRPSIYSYVHTCVLICIYSLKGKSIQVEVPSLK
;
A
#
# COMPACT_ATOMS: atom_id res chain seq x y z
N MET A 1 -40.98 55.71 36.00
CA MET A 1 -40.66 54.57 35.13
C MET A 1 -41.25 54.70 33.72
N GLU A 2 -42.56 54.90 33.52
CA GLU A 2 -43.15 54.94 32.17
C GLU A 2 -42.59 56.05 31.26
N LYS A 3 -42.46 57.29 31.75
CA LYS A 3 -41.84 58.40 30.98
C LYS A 3 -40.40 58.12 30.56
N GLU A 4 -39.64 57.41 31.39
CA GLU A 4 -38.24 57.06 31.09
C GLU A 4 -38.14 55.95 30.04
N VAL A 5 -39.08 55.00 30.04
CA VAL A 5 -39.18 53.96 29.00
C VAL A 5 -39.57 54.58 27.66
N GLU A 6 -40.50 55.54 27.65
CA GLU A 6 -40.88 56.29 26.45
C GLU A 6 -39.71 57.09 25.87
N LEU A 7 -38.96 57.82 26.71
CA LEU A 7 -37.77 58.55 26.30
C LEU A 7 -36.68 57.62 25.76
N LEU A 8 -36.40 56.51 26.44
CA LEU A 8 -35.42 55.53 25.96
C LEU A 8 -35.85 54.88 24.63
N SER A 9 -37.14 54.62 24.44
CA SER A 9 -37.66 54.06 23.19
C SER A 9 -37.50 55.05 22.03
N ARG A 10 -37.73 56.35 22.27
CA ARG A 10 -37.45 57.41 21.30
C ARG A 10 -35.97 57.54 20.98
N VAL A 11 -35.10 57.46 21.99
CA VAL A 11 -33.64 57.49 21.80
C VAL A 11 -33.17 56.29 20.98
N ALA A 12 -33.69 55.09 21.25
CA ALA A 12 -33.42 53.90 20.45
C ALA A 12 -33.85 54.08 18.99
N ALA A 13 -35.07 54.56 18.74
CA ALA A 13 -35.54 54.86 17.38
C ALA A 13 -34.67 55.89 16.66
N ASN A 14 -34.23 56.95 17.34
CA ASN A 14 -33.33 57.94 16.75
C ASN A 14 -31.99 57.30 16.33
N HIS A 15 -31.38 56.48 17.20
CA HIS A 15 -30.12 55.81 16.84
C HIS A 15 -30.29 54.75 15.74
N LEU A 16 -31.46 54.13 15.63
CA LEU A 16 -31.83 53.27 14.50
C LEU A 16 -31.84 54.05 13.19
N TYR A 17 -32.56 55.18 13.12
CA TYR A 17 -32.61 56.03 11.91
C TYR A 17 -31.27 56.69 11.56
N LEU A 18 -30.37 56.86 12.52
CA LEU A 18 -29.01 57.34 12.30
C LEU A 18 -28.00 56.23 11.94
N GLY A 19 -28.44 54.97 11.88
CA GLY A 19 -27.56 53.82 11.59
C GLY A 19 -26.46 53.61 12.63
N GLN A 20 -26.66 54.03 13.87
CA GLN A 20 -25.68 53.96 14.96
C GLN A 20 -25.93 52.75 15.85
N PHE A 21 -25.49 51.57 15.41
CA PHE A 21 -25.83 50.32 16.08
C PHE A 21 -25.38 50.24 17.55
N GLU A 22 -24.16 50.63 17.89
CA GLU A 22 -23.68 50.56 19.29
C GLU A 22 -24.46 51.47 20.25
N ALA A 23 -24.86 52.66 19.79
CA ALA A 23 -25.69 53.56 20.58
C ALA A 23 -27.12 53.01 20.73
N LEU A 24 -27.67 52.43 19.66
CA LEU A 24 -28.93 51.70 19.69
C LEU A 24 -28.85 50.52 20.68
N ARG A 25 -27.80 49.71 20.62
CA ARG A 25 -27.56 48.57 21.52
C ARG A 25 -27.51 49.01 22.97
N ALA A 26 -26.79 50.09 23.29
CA ALA A 26 -26.73 50.63 24.65
C ALA A 26 -28.12 51.09 25.17
N ALA A 27 -28.93 51.72 24.30
CA ALA A 27 -30.30 52.09 24.61
C ALA A 27 -31.19 50.86 24.82
N LEU A 28 -31.05 49.81 23.99
CA LEU A 28 -31.78 48.56 24.09
C LEU A 28 -31.42 47.75 25.34
N LEU A 29 -30.15 47.69 25.74
CA LEU A 29 -29.71 47.06 26.99
C LEU A 29 -30.26 47.81 28.21
N SER A 30 -30.35 49.14 28.13
CA SER A 30 -30.97 49.97 29.16
C SER A 30 -32.49 49.75 29.23
N LEU A 31 -33.16 49.60 28.08
CA LEU A 31 -34.57 49.23 27.98
C LEU A 31 -34.81 47.81 28.52
N ARG A 32 -33.93 46.85 28.22
CA ARG A 32 -34.02 45.46 28.69
C ARG A 32 -34.11 45.37 30.21
N ARG A 33 -33.34 46.17 30.94
CA ARG A 33 -33.36 46.22 32.41
C ARG A 33 -34.65 46.78 32.99
N ARG A 34 -35.41 47.58 32.23
CA ARG A 34 -36.61 48.29 32.70
C ARG A 34 -37.90 47.65 32.21
N LYS A 35 -38.00 47.37 30.91
CA LYS A 35 -39.13 46.70 30.26
C LYS A 35 -38.62 45.81 29.10
N PRO A 36 -38.33 44.52 29.37
CA PRO A 36 -37.71 43.62 28.40
C PRO A 36 -38.58 43.36 27.17
N GLU A 37 -39.91 43.39 27.31
CA GLU A 37 -40.86 43.18 26.21
C GLU A 37 -40.68 44.20 25.07
N ILE A 38 -40.45 45.47 25.40
CA ILE A 38 -40.27 46.52 24.39
C ILE A 38 -38.93 46.36 23.68
N ALA A 39 -37.85 46.09 24.42
CA ALA A 39 -36.54 45.86 23.83
C ALA A 39 -36.56 44.63 22.89
N HIS A 40 -37.26 43.57 23.30
CA HIS A 40 -37.44 42.36 22.49
C HIS A 40 -38.29 42.62 21.24
N ALA A 41 -39.43 43.32 21.38
CA ALA A 41 -40.27 43.70 20.25
C ALA A 41 -39.50 44.60 19.25
N PHE A 42 -38.66 45.50 19.76
CA PHE A 42 -37.82 46.36 18.94
C PHE A 42 -36.83 45.55 18.08
N LEU A 43 -36.10 44.61 18.69
CA LEU A 43 -35.19 43.72 17.98
C LEU A 43 -35.92 42.80 17.00
N ASN A 44 -37.03 42.19 17.41
CA ASN A 44 -37.84 41.34 16.52
C ASN A 44 -38.37 42.12 15.31
N THR A 45 -38.77 43.37 15.49
CA THR A 45 -39.24 44.21 14.36
C THR A 45 -38.11 44.47 13.38
N ILE A 46 -36.90 44.77 13.87
CA ILE A 46 -35.74 44.96 13.00
C ILE A 46 -35.40 43.70 12.23
N VAL A 47 -35.38 42.55 12.91
CA VAL A 47 -35.09 41.25 12.30
C VAL A 47 -36.16 40.88 11.28
N PHE A 48 -37.44 41.03 11.62
CA PHE A 48 -38.58 40.70 10.75
C PHE A 48 -38.59 41.52 9.46
N GLU A 49 -38.26 42.80 9.54
CA GLU A 49 -38.13 43.66 8.35
C GLU A 49 -36.80 43.46 7.61
N GLY A 50 -35.92 42.53 8.04
CA GLY A 50 -34.60 42.35 7.44
C GLY A 50 -33.75 43.62 7.50
N GLY A 51 -34.01 44.48 8.49
CA GLY A 51 -33.39 45.80 8.65
C GLY A 51 -33.83 46.84 7.60
N SER A 52 -34.79 46.53 6.75
CA SER A 52 -35.29 47.44 5.72
C SER A 52 -36.28 48.45 6.32
N PHE A 53 -35.77 49.65 6.63
CA PHE A 53 -36.59 50.77 7.10
C PHE A 53 -36.36 51.99 6.22
N ASP A 54 -37.45 52.64 5.83
CA ASP A 54 -37.40 53.86 5.04
C ASP A 54 -36.78 55.00 5.83
N GLY A 55 -35.82 55.70 5.23
CA GLY A 55 -35.21 56.91 5.81
C GLY A 55 -34.07 56.66 6.81
N VAL A 56 -33.54 55.44 6.90
CA VAL A 56 -32.33 55.16 7.70
C VAL A 56 -31.09 55.70 6.99
N LEU A 57 -30.26 56.44 7.72
CA LEU A 57 -28.94 56.86 7.30
C LEU A 57 -27.93 55.74 7.59
N TRP A 58 -27.40 55.11 6.55
CA TRP A 58 -26.38 54.07 6.68
C TRP A 58 -25.03 54.69 7.08
N SER A 59 -24.35 54.03 8.00
CA SER A 59 -23.09 54.51 8.58
C SER A 59 -21.96 53.50 8.35
N SER A 60 -20.72 53.88 8.68
CA SER A 60 -19.60 52.94 8.63
C SER A 60 -19.74 51.76 9.61
N THR A 61 -20.50 51.93 10.70
CA THR A 61 -20.75 50.87 11.68
C THR A 61 -21.94 49.99 11.30
N CYS A 62 -22.83 50.47 10.44
CA CYS A 62 -23.95 49.72 9.89
C CYS A 62 -24.18 50.12 8.42
N SER A 63 -23.55 49.38 7.52
CA SER A 63 -23.44 49.70 6.10
C SER A 63 -24.63 49.26 5.25
N SER A 64 -25.49 48.38 5.75
CA SER A 64 -26.63 47.85 4.97
C SER A 64 -27.79 47.38 5.86
N PRO A 65 -29.01 47.26 5.30
CA PRO A 65 -30.16 46.67 5.99
C PRO A 65 -29.87 45.27 6.54
N ALA A 66 -29.27 44.39 5.73
CA ALA A 66 -28.95 43.03 6.14
C ALA A 66 -27.90 42.99 7.28
N HIS A 67 -26.97 43.94 7.31
CA HIS A 67 -26.00 44.07 8.40
C HIS A 67 -26.69 44.51 9.71
N LEU A 68 -27.65 45.45 9.64
CA LEU A 68 -28.48 45.83 10.78
C LEU A 68 -29.28 44.65 11.32
N ALA A 69 -29.89 43.88 10.44
CA ALA A 69 -30.63 42.67 10.80
C ALA A 69 -29.74 41.64 11.47
N TRP A 70 -28.55 41.38 10.91
CA TRP A 70 -27.58 40.44 11.46
C TRP A 70 -27.16 40.80 12.88
N MET A 71 -26.73 42.04 13.09
CA MET A 71 -26.33 42.52 14.42
C MET A 71 -27.50 42.47 15.41
N SER A 72 -28.72 42.77 14.96
CA SER A 72 -29.92 42.68 15.78
C SER A 72 -30.32 41.24 16.13
N VAL A 73 -30.11 40.28 15.23
CA VAL A 73 -30.29 38.85 15.54
C VAL A 73 -29.30 38.38 16.58
N LEU A 74 -28.02 38.75 16.48
CA LEU A 74 -27.01 38.35 17.46
C LEU A 74 -27.39 38.83 18.87
N GLU A 75 -27.83 40.09 18.98
CA GLU A 75 -28.36 40.60 20.25
C GLU A 75 -29.62 39.83 20.69
N LEU A 76 -30.54 39.54 19.78
CA LEU A 76 -31.76 38.77 20.09
C LEU A 76 -31.46 37.39 20.69
N LEU A 77 -30.40 36.71 20.23
CA LEU A 77 -29.94 35.42 20.77
C LEU A 77 -29.39 35.56 22.19
N GLU A 78 -28.65 36.64 22.47
CA GLU A 78 -28.13 36.93 23.82
C GLU A 78 -29.22 37.34 24.83
N PHE A 79 -30.44 37.66 24.37
CA PHE A 79 -31.54 38.07 25.25
C PHE A 79 -32.12 36.94 26.11
N GLY A 80 -31.91 35.65 25.76
CA GLY A 80 -32.17 34.46 26.60
C GLY A 80 -33.58 34.31 27.22
N ASN A 81 -34.33 33.30 26.77
CA ASN A 81 -35.55 32.72 27.37
C ASN A 81 -36.52 33.71 28.09
N ALA A 82 -37.08 34.67 27.36
CA ALA A 82 -38.38 35.20 27.75
C ALA A 82 -39.45 34.12 27.45
N PRO A 83 -40.38 33.80 28.37
CA PRO A 83 -41.38 32.73 28.22
C PRO A 83 -42.46 33.00 27.16
N VAL A 84 -42.23 33.97 26.27
CA VAL A 84 -43.17 34.46 25.24
C VAL A 84 -42.67 34.14 23.82
N PHE A 85 -41.69 33.24 23.68
CA PHE A 85 -41.24 32.80 22.36
C PHE A 85 -42.33 31.95 21.69
N ARG A 86 -43.20 32.61 20.93
CA ARG A 86 -44.21 32.01 20.05
C ARG A 86 -43.80 32.23 18.59
N GLY A 87 -42.53 31.95 18.28
CA GLY A 87 -41.90 32.17 16.98
C GLY A 87 -40.97 31.00 16.58
N PRO A 88 -40.45 31.01 15.34
CA PRO A 88 -39.57 29.97 14.80
C PRO A 88 -38.26 29.88 15.58
N ASP A 89 -37.66 28.68 15.66
CA ASP A 89 -36.41 28.40 16.39
C ASP A 89 -35.34 29.50 16.15
N PRO A 90 -34.77 30.13 17.19
CA PRO A 90 -33.86 31.28 17.05
C PRO A 90 -32.69 31.05 16.08
N GLU A 91 -32.23 29.81 15.97
CA GLU A 91 -31.18 29.39 15.05
C GLU A 91 -31.61 29.43 13.58
N THR A 92 -32.87 29.11 13.28
CA THR A 92 -33.46 29.20 11.93
C THR A 92 -33.53 30.65 11.44
N VAL A 93 -33.92 31.58 12.33
CA VAL A 93 -33.94 33.01 12.06
C VAL A 93 -32.51 33.52 11.79
N ARG A 94 -31.53 33.07 12.58
CA ARG A 94 -30.13 33.42 12.37
C ARG A 94 -29.61 33.03 10.99
N VAL A 95 -29.85 31.79 10.56
CA VAL A 95 -29.38 31.32 9.25
C VAL A 95 -30.10 32.07 8.11
N LYS A 96 -31.39 32.40 8.25
CA LYS A 96 -32.10 33.21 7.26
C LYS A 96 -31.60 34.65 7.17
N VAL A 97 -31.21 35.26 8.29
CA VAL A 97 -30.61 36.61 8.27
C VAL A 97 -29.17 36.58 7.77
N GLU A 98 -28.39 35.55 8.11
CA GLU A 98 -27.06 35.31 7.55
C GLU A 98 -27.14 35.20 6.01
N PHE A 99 -28.15 34.51 5.47
CA PHE A 99 -28.40 34.45 4.03
C PHE A 99 -28.57 35.85 3.41
N LEU A 100 -29.39 36.70 4.02
CA LEU A 100 -29.58 38.08 3.56
C LEU A 100 -28.27 38.86 3.56
N LEU A 101 -27.46 38.69 4.61
CA LEU A 101 -26.16 39.35 4.71
C LEU A 101 -25.20 38.90 3.59
N LEU A 102 -25.13 37.59 3.34
CA LEU A 102 -24.24 37.02 2.31
C LEU A 102 -24.65 37.49 0.91
N VAL A 103 -25.95 37.50 0.60
CA VAL A 103 -26.46 37.99 -0.69
C VAL A 103 -26.26 39.50 -0.83
N GLN A 104 -26.50 40.29 0.22
CA GLN A 104 -26.24 41.73 0.20
C GLN A 104 -24.75 42.04 0.00
N LEU A 105 -23.85 41.24 0.59
CA LEU A 105 -22.41 41.38 0.40
C LEU A 105 -22.01 41.05 -1.05
N LEU A 106 -22.63 40.03 -1.65
CA LEU A 106 -22.47 39.74 -3.09
C LEU A 106 -22.92 40.94 -3.93
N CYS A 107 -24.09 41.52 -3.65
CA CYS A 107 -24.58 42.72 -4.36
C CYS A 107 -23.59 43.89 -4.26
N SER A 108 -23.01 44.14 -3.08
CA SER A 108 -22.03 45.22 -2.93
C SER A 108 -20.74 44.96 -3.71
N ARG A 109 -20.25 43.71 -3.70
CA ARG A 109 -19.03 43.33 -4.43
C ARG A 109 -19.21 43.44 -5.94
N VAL A 110 -20.34 42.97 -6.46
CA VAL A 110 -20.68 43.08 -7.89
C VAL A 110 -20.88 44.54 -8.32
N SER A 111 -21.38 45.39 -7.41
CA SER A 111 -21.50 46.83 -7.66
C SER A 111 -20.14 47.54 -7.65
N GLU A 112 -19.20 47.13 -6.79
CA GLU A 112 -17.82 47.65 -6.74
C GLU A 112 -17.02 47.28 -7.99
N THR A 113 -17.30 46.12 -8.60
CA THR A 113 -16.66 45.69 -9.85
C THR A 113 -17.13 46.46 -11.09
N SER A 114 -18.15 47.32 -10.98
CA SER A 114 -18.53 48.24 -12.06
C SER A 114 -17.38 49.22 -12.30
N PRO A 115 -16.82 49.33 -13.53
CA PRO A 115 -15.77 50.30 -13.81
C PRO A 115 -16.31 51.70 -13.52
N MET A 116 -15.65 52.37 -12.57
CA MET A 116 -15.84 53.77 -12.22
C MET A 116 -15.86 54.57 -13.54
N ARG A 117 -16.98 55.26 -13.82
CA ARG A 117 -17.20 56.07 -15.03
C ARG A 117 -15.99 56.96 -15.32
N SER A 118 -15.05 56.51 -16.15
CA SER A 118 -14.09 57.38 -16.79
C SER A 118 -14.82 58.12 -17.90
N ALA A 119 -14.79 59.45 -17.85
CA ALA A 119 -15.50 60.37 -18.74
C ALA A 119 -14.89 60.44 -20.16
N ASP A 120 -14.64 59.30 -20.80
CA ASP A 120 -14.13 59.24 -22.18
C ASP A 120 -15.05 58.33 -23.04
N PRO A 121 -15.70 58.86 -24.09
CA PRO A 121 -16.86 58.22 -24.72
C PRO A 121 -16.53 57.38 -25.97
N ASP A 122 -15.32 56.88 -26.16
CA ASP A 122 -14.93 56.19 -27.41
C ASP A 122 -14.26 54.82 -27.18
N VAL A 123 -14.99 53.81 -26.69
CA VAL A 123 -14.70 52.37 -26.96
C VAL A 123 -16.00 51.57 -26.92
N ASP A 124 -16.43 51.05 -28.07
CA ASP A 124 -17.73 50.39 -28.29
C ASP A 124 -17.86 48.97 -27.69
N ASP A 125 -16.79 48.41 -27.10
CA ASP A 125 -16.81 47.08 -26.44
C ASP A 125 -17.32 47.09 -24.99
N ARG A 126 -17.51 48.27 -24.36
CA ARG A 126 -17.85 48.36 -22.92
C ARG A 126 -19.35 48.32 -22.58
N LYS A 127 -20.23 48.34 -23.58
CA LYS A 127 -21.68 48.34 -23.36
C LYS A 127 -22.21 46.97 -22.93
N ASP A 128 -21.66 45.89 -23.46
CA ASP A 128 -22.14 44.53 -23.19
C ASP A 128 -21.87 44.07 -21.75
N ASP A 129 -20.71 44.39 -21.18
CA ASP A 129 -20.37 44.04 -19.79
C ASP A 129 -21.21 44.82 -18.77
N SER A 130 -21.48 46.11 -19.02
CA SER A 130 -22.34 46.91 -18.15
C SER A 130 -23.78 46.38 -18.11
N GLY A 131 -24.28 45.88 -19.25
CA GLY A 131 -25.60 45.26 -19.34
C GLY A 131 -25.68 43.90 -18.64
N ARG A 132 -24.59 43.13 -18.64
CA ARG A 132 -24.49 41.86 -17.89
C ARG A 132 -24.46 42.07 -16.38
N ILE A 133 -23.62 42.99 -15.89
CA ILE A 133 -23.52 43.32 -14.47
C ILE A 133 -24.87 43.83 -13.93
N SER A 134 -25.57 44.68 -14.68
CA SER A 134 -26.91 45.15 -14.31
C SER A 134 -27.91 43.99 -14.16
N LYS A 135 -27.94 43.06 -15.11
CA LYS A 135 -28.82 41.88 -15.05
C LYS A 135 -28.49 40.96 -13.87
N SER A 136 -27.20 40.76 -13.58
CA SER A 136 -26.74 39.97 -12.44
C SER A 136 -27.13 40.63 -11.11
N LEU A 137 -27.00 41.96 -11.00
CA LEU A 137 -27.46 42.72 -9.84
C LEU A 137 -28.98 42.64 -9.69
N ASP A 138 -29.75 42.85 -10.74
CA ASP A 138 -31.22 42.75 -10.69
C ASP A 138 -31.67 41.37 -10.20
N PHE A 139 -30.98 40.32 -10.65
CA PHE A 139 -31.26 38.96 -10.22
C PHE A 139 -30.85 38.70 -8.76
N LEU A 140 -29.70 39.19 -8.31
CA LEU A 140 -29.29 39.10 -6.90
C LEU A 140 -30.25 39.84 -5.96
N HIS A 141 -30.78 41.01 -6.36
CA HIS A 141 -31.81 41.71 -5.59
C HIS A 141 -33.09 40.89 -5.49
N ARG A 142 -33.50 40.19 -6.56
CA ARG A 142 -34.65 39.27 -6.49
C ARG A 142 -34.40 38.07 -5.55
N ILE A 143 -33.16 37.56 -5.49
CA ILE A 143 -32.77 36.52 -4.53
C ILE A 143 -32.80 37.06 -3.09
N LEU A 144 -32.37 38.30 -2.87
CA LEU A 144 -32.47 38.97 -1.57
C LEU A 144 -33.93 39.14 -1.13
N ASP A 145 -34.80 39.58 -2.05
CA ASP A 145 -36.24 39.70 -1.82
C ASP A 145 -36.87 38.35 -1.47
N LEU A 146 -36.47 37.26 -2.15
CA LEU A 146 -36.90 35.91 -1.82
C LEU A 146 -36.50 35.54 -0.39
N GLY A 147 -35.26 35.82 0.01
CA GLY A 147 -34.78 35.61 1.38
C GLY A 147 -35.61 36.37 2.41
N LEU A 148 -35.98 37.62 2.10
CA LEU A 148 -36.76 38.48 2.99
C LEU A 148 -38.21 38.00 3.11
N ARG A 149 -38.83 37.55 2.01
CA ARG A 149 -40.15 36.90 2.06
C ARG A 149 -40.13 35.64 2.91
N ARG A 150 -39.09 34.80 2.76
CA ARG A 150 -38.89 33.58 3.57
C ARG A 150 -38.62 33.85 5.04
N LEU A 151 -38.07 35.02 5.38
CA LEU A 151 -37.93 35.45 6.77
C LEU A 151 -39.28 35.88 7.35
N LYS A 152 -40.10 36.59 6.56
CA LYS A 152 -41.44 37.06 6.97
C LYS A 152 -42.47 35.94 7.09
N SER A 153 -42.41 34.92 6.24
CA SER A 153 -43.36 33.79 6.20
C SER A 153 -43.37 32.91 7.45
N ASP A 154 -42.30 32.89 8.24
CA ASP A 154 -42.21 32.08 9.47
C ASP A 154 -42.77 32.78 10.71
N VAL A 155 -42.99 34.10 10.63
CA VAL A 155 -43.40 34.93 11.77
C VAL A 155 -44.87 35.38 11.64
N ALA A 156 -45.45 35.32 10.45
CA ALA A 156 -46.81 35.78 10.18
C ALA A 156 -47.78 34.61 9.91
N ASP A 157 -48.63 34.29 10.90
CA ASP A 157 -49.93 33.62 10.69
C ASP A 157 -51.03 34.65 10.30
N VAL A 158 -50.63 35.91 10.07
CA VAL A 158 -51.52 37.05 9.90
C VAL A 158 -51.00 37.94 8.76
N VAL A 159 -51.90 38.24 7.82
CA VAL A 159 -51.73 39.02 6.57
C VAL A 159 -51.49 38.17 5.33
N ARG A 160 -52.62 37.68 4.82
CA ARG A 160 -52.81 36.98 3.54
C ARG A 160 -52.96 37.98 2.39
N ASP A 161 -52.10 39.00 2.33
CA ASP A 161 -52.14 40.02 1.28
C ASP A 161 -50.72 40.41 0.85
N ALA A 162 -50.10 39.55 0.05
CA ALA A 162 -49.09 39.95 -0.92
C ALA A 162 -49.13 38.96 -2.08
N VAL A 163 -49.28 39.50 -3.28
CA VAL A 163 -49.42 38.78 -4.55
C VAL A 163 -48.37 37.67 -4.67
N ASN A 164 -48.85 36.42 -4.82
CA ASN A 164 -48.05 35.27 -5.22
C ASN A 164 -47.46 35.51 -6.62
N ALA A 165 -46.34 36.21 -6.68
CA ALA A 165 -45.45 36.14 -7.82
C ALA A 165 -44.54 34.93 -7.56
N ASP A 166 -44.88 33.79 -8.15
CA ASP A 166 -44.03 32.61 -8.17
C ASP A 166 -42.63 33.03 -8.64
N PHE A 167 -41.66 32.95 -7.74
CA PHE A 167 -40.27 33.21 -8.08
C PHE A 167 -39.69 31.95 -8.74
N SER A 168 -39.91 31.83 -10.05
CA SER A 168 -39.31 30.81 -10.90
C SER A 168 -38.21 31.43 -11.76
N PRO A 169 -36.94 31.39 -11.33
CA PRO A 169 -35.83 31.88 -12.16
C PRO A 169 -35.67 31.05 -13.42
N SER A 170 -35.20 31.65 -14.51
CA SER A 170 -34.84 30.92 -15.73
C SER A 170 -33.38 30.45 -15.68
N GLU A 171 -33.02 29.41 -16.46
CA GLU A 171 -31.63 28.96 -16.59
C GLU A 171 -30.70 30.06 -17.13
N GLU A 172 -31.22 30.96 -17.95
CA GLU A 172 -30.47 32.09 -18.52
C GLU A 172 -30.11 33.13 -17.45
N GLU A 173 -31.00 33.36 -16.47
CA GLU A 173 -30.73 34.26 -15.34
C GLU A 173 -29.62 33.72 -14.44
N PHE A 174 -29.59 32.40 -14.20
CA PHE A 174 -28.50 31.77 -13.45
C PHE A 174 -27.18 31.81 -14.21
N ARG A 175 -27.19 31.66 -15.54
CA ARG A 175 -25.99 31.77 -16.37
C ARG A 175 -25.35 33.15 -16.28
N CYS A 176 -26.13 34.22 -16.12
CA CYS A 176 -25.59 35.56 -15.89
C CYS A 176 -24.79 35.69 -14.59
N LEU A 177 -25.02 34.81 -13.60
CA LEU A 177 -24.27 34.78 -12.35
C LEU A 177 -22.99 33.93 -12.40
N TYR A 178 -22.70 33.21 -13.49
CA TYR A 178 -21.55 32.29 -13.52
C TYR A 178 -20.22 33.02 -13.31
N ASP A 179 -20.04 34.20 -13.89
CA ASP A 179 -18.81 34.99 -13.70
C ASP A 179 -18.70 35.48 -12.24
N VAL A 180 -19.83 35.96 -11.68
CA VAL A 180 -19.93 36.29 -10.24
C VAL A 180 -19.62 35.08 -9.36
N PHE A 181 -19.99 33.88 -9.82
CA PHE A 181 -19.74 32.65 -9.08
C PHE A 181 -18.27 32.26 -8.99
N LEU A 182 -17.49 32.63 -9.99
CA LEU A 182 -16.07 32.35 -10.08
C LEU A 182 -15.25 33.46 -9.42
N ASP A 183 -15.73 34.70 -9.44
CA ASP A 183 -15.02 35.86 -8.88
C ASP A 183 -15.01 35.89 -7.34
N GLN A 184 -16.03 35.33 -6.66
CA GLN A 184 -16.17 35.38 -5.20
C GLN A 184 -16.47 33.99 -4.59
N PRO A 185 -15.59 33.00 -4.76
CA PRO A 185 -15.93 31.61 -4.48
C PRO A 185 -16.03 31.31 -2.97
N GLU A 186 -15.26 31.96 -2.11
CA GLU A 186 -15.37 31.79 -0.65
C GLU A 186 -16.72 32.29 -0.09
N LEU A 187 -17.24 33.39 -0.64
CA LEU A 187 -18.52 33.95 -0.23
C LEU A 187 -19.68 33.04 -0.64
N LEU A 188 -19.55 32.39 -1.79
CA LEU A 188 -20.55 31.46 -2.32
C LEU A 188 -20.49 30.11 -1.66
N GLU A 189 -19.31 29.66 -1.22
CA GLU A 189 -19.17 28.49 -0.36
C GLU A 189 -19.94 28.71 0.95
N ALA A 190 -19.76 29.88 1.60
CA ALA A 190 -20.52 30.25 2.79
C ALA A 190 -22.04 30.30 2.52
N LEU A 191 -22.45 30.85 1.37
CA LEU A 191 -23.85 30.88 0.95
C LEU A 191 -24.43 29.48 0.74
N CYS A 192 -23.69 28.59 0.06
CA CYS A 192 -24.13 27.22 -0.18
C CYS A 192 -24.25 26.44 1.13
N TRP A 193 -23.34 26.63 2.08
CA TRP A 193 -23.42 26.03 3.41
C TRP A 193 -24.62 26.55 4.20
N ASN A 194 -24.88 27.85 4.12
CA ASN A 194 -26.06 28.46 4.73
C ASN A 194 -27.36 27.87 4.15
N ILE A 195 -27.47 27.79 2.83
CA ILE A 195 -28.62 27.16 2.15
C ILE A 195 -28.77 25.71 2.61
N GLN A 196 -27.68 24.95 2.72
CA GLN A 196 -27.72 23.56 3.17
C GLN A 196 -28.29 23.43 4.59
N LYS A 197 -27.95 24.34 5.50
CA LYS A 197 -28.55 24.40 6.85
C LYS A 197 -30.05 24.70 6.79
N GLN A 198 -30.49 25.61 5.92
CA GLN A 198 -31.92 25.89 5.77
C GLN A 198 -32.70 24.70 5.20
N VAL A 199 -32.12 23.98 4.24
CA VAL A 199 -32.73 22.79 3.62
C VAL A 199 -32.80 21.63 4.62
N SER A 200 -31.75 21.40 5.41
CA SER A 200 -31.72 20.32 6.39
C SER A 200 -32.71 20.51 7.53
N TRP A 201 -32.90 21.73 8.01
CA TRP A 201 -33.92 22.05 9.03
C TRP A 201 -35.36 21.99 8.51
N SER A 202 -35.55 22.07 7.19
CA SER A 202 -36.87 21.93 6.57
C SER A 202 -37.28 20.46 6.38
N LYS A 203 -36.36 19.51 6.52
CA LYS A 203 -36.67 18.07 6.54
C LYS A 203 -36.99 17.67 7.99
N PRO A 204 -38.22 17.21 8.30
CA PRO A 204 -38.53 16.75 9.65
C PRO A 204 -37.57 15.61 10.01
N SER A 205 -36.88 15.74 11.15
CA SER A 205 -35.99 14.71 11.70
C SER A 205 -36.80 13.44 12.05
N GLY A 206 -37.02 12.59 11.06
CA GLY A 206 -37.71 11.32 11.22
C GLY A 206 -38.68 11.01 10.09
N SER A 207 -38.19 10.66 8.91
CA SER A 207 -38.98 9.86 7.96
C SER A 207 -38.06 9.17 6.95
N GLU A 208 -37.29 8.19 7.43
CA GLU A 208 -36.75 7.13 6.57
C GLU A 208 -37.57 5.83 6.69
N LEU A 209 -38.69 5.84 7.42
CA LEU A 209 -39.61 4.71 7.50
C LEU A 209 -41.08 5.17 7.58
N VAL A 210 -41.90 4.48 6.79
CA VAL A 210 -43.39 4.43 6.75
C VAL A 210 -44.04 5.18 5.59
N LEU A 211 -44.27 4.38 4.55
CA LEU A 211 -45.27 4.55 3.50
C LEU A 211 -46.70 4.68 4.06
N SER A 212 -47.50 5.54 3.43
CA SER A 212 -48.95 5.45 3.20
C SER A 212 -49.87 5.02 4.35
N VAL A 213 -50.57 5.97 4.99
CA VAL A 213 -52.01 5.88 5.31
C VAL A 213 -52.58 7.30 5.31
N GLY A 214 -53.72 7.49 4.63
CA GLY A 214 -54.32 8.80 4.41
C GLY A 214 -55.16 9.35 5.56
N GLY A 215 -55.58 10.60 5.37
CA GLY A 215 -56.73 11.23 6.01
C GLY A 215 -56.50 11.72 7.44
N GLU A 216 -56.18 13.01 7.58
CA GLU A 216 -57.01 14.03 8.25
C GLU A 216 -56.18 15.28 8.57
N ASP A 217 -56.74 16.44 8.21
CA ASP A 217 -56.14 17.77 8.33
C ASP A 217 -55.71 18.08 9.78
N TYR A 218 -54.39 18.18 9.99
CA TYR A 218 -53.80 19.06 10.99
C TYR A 218 -52.99 20.14 10.26
N GLY A 219 -53.60 21.32 10.14
CA GLY A 219 -52.97 22.51 9.58
C GLY A 219 -51.87 23.02 10.48
N SER A 220 -50.62 22.71 10.14
CA SER A 220 -49.40 23.43 10.52
C SER A 220 -48.26 22.87 9.66
N VAL A 221 -47.27 23.67 9.28
CA VAL A 221 -46.10 23.29 8.44
C VAL A 221 -46.28 23.34 6.90
N ARG A 222 -47.21 24.14 6.36
CA ARG A 222 -47.26 24.42 4.90
C ARG A 222 -46.47 25.65 4.42
N SER A 223 -45.98 26.52 5.31
CA SER A 223 -45.32 27.79 4.93
C SER A 223 -43.79 27.73 4.75
N SER A 224 -43.11 26.63 5.14
CA SER A 224 -41.62 26.58 5.11
C SER A 224 -41.01 26.05 3.81
N VAL A 225 -41.84 25.60 2.85
CA VAL A 225 -41.38 24.90 1.63
C VAL A 225 -41.21 25.86 0.44
N GLU A 226 -41.84 27.03 0.50
CA GLU A 226 -41.85 28.00 -0.60
C GLU A 226 -40.45 28.61 -0.82
N GLY A 227 -39.94 28.53 -2.05
CA GLY A 227 -38.61 29.02 -2.42
C GLY A 227 -37.42 28.10 -2.04
N LEU A 228 -37.64 26.95 -1.39
CA LEU A 228 -36.54 26.00 -1.11
C LEU A 228 -35.95 25.42 -2.39
N ASN A 229 -36.81 25.12 -3.38
CA ASN A 229 -36.36 24.62 -4.68
C ASN A 229 -35.41 25.60 -5.36
N THR A 230 -35.72 26.90 -5.30
CA THR A 230 -34.87 27.95 -5.86
C THR A 230 -33.52 28.07 -5.13
N LEU A 231 -33.48 27.85 -3.81
CA LEU A 231 -32.22 27.82 -3.06
C LEU A 231 -31.36 26.61 -3.45
N VAL A 232 -31.98 25.44 -3.63
CA VAL A 232 -31.28 24.24 -4.13
C VAL A 232 -30.80 24.46 -5.57
N GLU A 233 -31.57 25.15 -6.41
CA GLU A 233 -31.14 25.54 -7.76
C GLU A 233 -29.94 26.50 -7.73
N ILE A 234 -29.85 27.44 -6.77
CA ILE A 234 -28.65 28.27 -6.59
C ILE A 234 -27.43 27.39 -6.30
N GLN A 235 -27.53 26.46 -5.35
CA GLN A 235 -26.44 25.53 -5.03
C GLN A 235 -26.03 24.71 -6.27
N ARG A 236 -27.00 24.17 -7.00
CA ARG A 236 -26.78 23.41 -8.24
C ARG A 236 -26.03 24.23 -9.29
N ASN A 237 -26.44 25.47 -9.52
CA ASN A 237 -25.81 26.35 -10.52
C ASN A 237 -24.40 26.78 -10.12
N VAL A 238 -24.13 27.01 -8.83
CA VAL A 238 -22.76 27.25 -8.33
C VAL A 238 -21.88 26.05 -8.64
N GLN A 239 -22.36 24.83 -8.38
CA GLN A 239 -21.61 23.61 -8.70
C GLN A 239 -21.39 23.43 -10.21
N MET A 240 -22.38 23.73 -11.05
CA MET A 240 -22.21 23.69 -12.51
C MET A 240 -21.19 24.70 -13.01
N ALA A 241 -21.18 25.92 -12.45
CA ALA A 241 -20.19 26.93 -12.80
C ALA A 241 -18.77 26.50 -12.43
N GLN A 242 -18.56 25.92 -11.24
CA GLN A 242 -17.26 25.41 -10.79
C GLN A 242 -16.79 24.22 -11.64
N LEU A 243 -17.67 23.26 -11.96
CA LEU A 243 -17.35 22.15 -12.87
C LEU A 243 -17.06 22.63 -14.30
N GLY A 244 -17.81 23.63 -14.78
CA GLY A 244 -17.58 24.25 -16.08
C GLY A 244 -16.23 24.97 -16.16
N ALA A 245 -15.88 25.72 -15.11
CA ALA A 245 -14.57 26.38 -14.99
C ALA A 245 -13.43 25.36 -14.94
N MET A 246 -13.59 24.28 -14.16
CA MET A 246 -12.63 23.17 -14.12
C MET A 246 -12.39 22.60 -15.53
N LYS A 247 -13.46 22.32 -16.30
CA LYS A 247 -13.33 21.82 -17.68
C LYS A 247 -12.59 22.82 -18.59
N LYS A 248 -12.90 24.13 -18.49
CA LYS A 248 -12.21 25.19 -19.25
C LYS A 248 -10.72 25.28 -18.89
N CYS A 249 -10.37 25.23 -17.60
CA CYS A 249 -8.97 25.20 -17.15
C CYS A 249 -8.24 23.99 -17.72
N MET A 250 -8.89 22.82 -17.71
CA MET A 250 -8.32 21.63 -18.31
C MET A 250 -8.10 21.79 -19.82
N GLU A 251 -9.05 22.37 -20.56
CA GLU A 251 -8.91 22.67 -22.00
C GLU A 251 -7.78 23.67 -22.29
N ALA A 252 -7.55 24.64 -21.40
CA ALA A 252 -6.45 25.59 -21.48
C ALA A 252 -5.09 25.00 -21.08
N GLY A 253 -5.05 23.76 -20.58
CA GLY A 253 -3.82 23.12 -20.08
C GLY A 253 -3.39 23.55 -18.67
N ASP A 254 -4.23 24.30 -17.95
CA ASP A 254 -3.98 24.73 -16.57
C ASP A 254 -4.49 23.68 -15.57
N MET A 255 -3.63 22.70 -15.27
CA MET A 255 -3.95 21.64 -14.30
C MET A 255 -4.03 22.18 -12.87
N THR A 256 -3.21 23.15 -12.48
CA THR A 256 -3.25 23.71 -11.12
C THR A 256 -4.53 24.51 -10.88
N GLY A 257 -4.99 25.28 -11.87
CA GLY A 257 -6.27 25.96 -11.85
C GLY A 257 -7.42 24.97 -11.76
N ALA A 258 -7.41 23.91 -12.57
CA ALA A 258 -8.45 22.88 -12.53
C ALA A 258 -8.53 22.18 -11.16
N ILE A 259 -7.39 21.84 -10.56
CA ILE A 259 -7.33 21.20 -9.23
C ILE A 259 -7.87 22.15 -8.13
N SER A 260 -7.66 23.46 -8.25
CA SER A 260 -8.12 24.44 -7.25
C SER A 260 -9.65 24.49 -7.12
N HIS A 261 -10.39 24.22 -8.21
CA HIS A 261 -11.86 24.20 -8.21
C HIS A 261 -12.45 23.03 -7.40
N LEU A 262 -11.68 21.97 -7.14
CA LEU A 262 -12.13 20.83 -6.33
C LEU A 262 -12.52 21.24 -4.91
N ARG A 263 -11.88 22.28 -4.36
CA ARG A 263 -12.19 22.83 -3.03
C ARG A 263 -13.65 23.24 -2.89
N PHE A 264 -14.31 23.65 -3.97
CA PHE A 264 -15.66 24.21 -3.90
C PHE A 264 -16.76 23.20 -4.25
N LEU A 265 -16.39 21.97 -4.58
CA LEU A 265 -17.36 20.95 -5.00
C LEU A 265 -17.99 20.27 -3.79
N HIS A 266 -19.28 19.92 -3.90
CA HIS A 266 -20.00 19.18 -2.86
C HIS A 266 -21.18 18.40 -3.44
N LEU A 267 -21.22 17.08 -3.22
CA LEU A 267 -22.24 16.20 -3.84
C LEU A 267 -23.68 16.46 -3.36
N ASP A 268 -23.87 16.97 -2.14
CA ASP A 268 -25.21 17.16 -1.57
C ASP A 268 -25.95 18.40 -2.13
N PHE A 269 -25.36 19.12 -3.09
CA PHE A 269 -25.88 20.36 -3.67
C PHE A 269 -26.75 20.15 -4.93
N GLY A 270 -27.24 18.92 -5.14
CA GLY A 270 -28.32 18.63 -6.09
C GLY A 270 -27.89 18.37 -7.54
N LEU A 271 -26.59 18.25 -7.82
CA LEU A 271 -26.10 17.72 -9.10
C LEU A 271 -26.01 16.19 -9.08
N GLU A 272 -26.15 15.58 -10.26
CA GLU A 272 -26.02 14.13 -10.39
C GLU A 272 -24.57 13.68 -10.14
N GLU A 273 -24.42 12.56 -9.43
CA GLU A 273 -23.11 11.95 -9.14
C GLU A 273 -22.33 11.63 -10.42
N SER A 274 -23.04 11.33 -11.51
CA SER A 274 -22.50 11.06 -12.85
C SER A 274 -21.70 12.26 -13.41
N GLU A 275 -22.19 13.48 -13.22
CA GLU A 275 -21.55 14.69 -13.73
C GLU A 275 -20.22 14.99 -13.02
N TYR A 276 -20.21 14.86 -11.70
CA TYR A 276 -18.98 14.94 -10.90
C TYR A 276 -18.00 13.86 -11.33
N ARG A 277 -18.47 12.61 -11.46
CA ARG A 277 -17.63 11.47 -11.83
C ARG A 277 -16.99 11.66 -13.20
N MET A 278 -17.73 12.12 -14.20
CA MET A 278 -17.17 12.38 -15.54
C MET A 278 -16.07 13.46 -15.50
N ALA A 279 -16.34 14.57 -14.82
CA ALA A 279 -15.40 15.68 -14.76
C ALA A 279 -14.12 15.32 -13.98
N LEU A 280 -14.26 14.60 -12.87
CA LEU A 280 -13.13 14.07 -12.09
C LEU A 280 -12.36 13.00 -12.86
N HIS A 281 -13.06 12.14 -13.59
CA HIS A 281 -12.44 11.11 -14.43
C HIS A 281 -11.57 11.74 -15.53
N ASP A 282 -12.06 12.78 -16.20
CA ASP A 282 -11.26 13.49 -17.21
C ASP A 282 -10.04 14.19 -16.59
N LEU A 283 -10.19 14.77 -15.39
CA LEU A 283 -9.09 15.42 -14.66
C LEU A 283 -7.99 14.40 -14.29
N ILE A 284 -8.38 13.28 -13.68
CA ILE A 284 -7.45 12.23 -13.26
C ILE A 284 -6.82 11.57 -14.49
N LYS A 285 -7.59 11.31 -15.55
CA LYS A 285 -7.07 10.74 -16.80
C LYS A 285 -6.06 11.66 -17.49
N ARG A 286 -6.26 12.98 -17.46
CA ARG A 286 -5.28 13.94 -18.00
C ARG A 286 -3.98 13.94 -17.19
N ALA A 287 -4.08 13.99 -15.85
CA ALA A 287 -2.92 13.84 -14.97
C ALA A 287 -2.19 12.51 -15.24
N TRP A 288 -2.95 11.44 -15.47
CA TRP A 288 -2.40 10.10 -15.78
C TRP A 288 -1.68 10.04 -17.13
N SER A 289 -2.23 10.69 -18.17
CA SER A 289 -1.69 10.60 -19.54
C SER A 289 -0.31 11.23 -19.74
N TYR A 290 0.17 12.04 -18.78
CA TYR A 290 1.50 12.66 -18.81
C TYR A 290 2.64 11.69 -18.50
N GLU A 291 2.36 10.46 -18.04
CA GLU A 291 3.37 9.45 -17.69
C GLU A 291 4.05 8.80 -18.93
N GLY A 292 3.57 9.08 -20.15
CA GLY A 292 3.98 8.40 -21.38
C GLY A 292 5.11 9.05 -22.21
N HIS A 293 5.71 10.16 -21.77
CA HIS A 293 6.82 10.79 -22.50
C HIS A 293 8.17 10.61 -21.78
N PRO A 294 9.10 9.79 -22.32
CA PRO A 294 10.38 9.52 -21.71
C PRO A 294 11.28 10.75 -21.88
N GLY A 295 11.26 11.67 -20.91
CA GLY A 295 12.15 12.83 -20.93
C GLY A 295 11.72 14.01 -20.04
N SER A 296 10.47 14.09 -19.61
CA SER A 296 10.05 15.12 -18.64
C SER A 296 10.27 14.66 -17.20
N GLU A 297 10.59 15.60 -16.32
CA GLU A 297 10.93 15.37 -14.92
C GLU A 297 9.89 14.47 -14.24
N ARG A 298 10.32 13.28 -13.78
CA ARG A 298 9.49 12.21 -13.19
C ARG A 298 8.81 12.58 -11.85
N HIS A 299 8.66 13.87 -11.56
CA HIS A 299 8.17 14.42 -10.30
C HIS A 299 6.73 14.97 -10.36
N SER A 300 6.08 15.09 -11.52
CA SER A 300 4.78 15.79 -11.61
C SER A 300 3.56 15.00 -11.12
N PHE A 301 3.41 13.71 -11.46
CA PHE A 301 2.14 12.99 -11.21
C PHE A 301 1.82 12.77 -9.72
N SER A 302 2.81 12.41 -8.90
CA SER A 302 2.58 12.18 -7.47
C SER A 302 2.19 13.47 -6.76
N ASP A 303 2.77 14.59 -7.18
CA ASP A 303 2.49 15.91 -6.61
C ASP A 303 1.11 16.43 -7.07
N GLU A 304 0.72 16.17 -8.32
CA GLU A 304 -0.61 16.50 -8.84
C GLU A 304 -1.72 15.72 -8.13
N ILE A 305 -1.56 14.40 -7.96
CA ILE A 305 -2.53 13.57 -7.22
C ILE A 305 -2.59 14.00 -5.75
N LEU A 306 -1.46 14.30 -5.12
CA LEU A 306 -1.43 14.79 -3.75
C LEU A 306 -2.15 16.14 -3.63
N SER A 307 -1.97 17.03 -4.62
CA SER A 307 -2.68 18.31 -4.71
C SER A 307 -4.19 18.10 -4.87
N MET A 308 -4.63 17.16 -5.71
CA MET A 308 -6.05 16.79 -5.85
C MET A 308 -6.65 16.32 -4.53
N TYR A 309 -5.99 15.42 -3.80
CA TYR A 309 -6.46 14.98 -2.49
C TYR A 309 -6.49 16.14 -1.47
N THR A 310 -5.51 17.04 -1.52
CA THR A 310 -5.46 18.22 -0.65
C THR A 310 -6.65 19.14 -0.89
N GLN A 311 -6.99 19.42 -2.15
CA GLN A 311 -8.15 20.25 -2.48
C GLN A 311 -9.49 19.53 -2.27
N ALA A 312 -9.55 18.23 -2.49
CA ALA A 312 -10.74 17.46 -2.16
C ALA A 312 -11.01 17.44 -0.65
N LEU A 313 -9.96 17.40 0.18
CA LEU A 313 -10.10 17.50 1.64
C LEU A 313 -10.53 18.90 2.08
N SER A 314 -10.07 19.96 1.41
CA SER A 314 -10.50 21.33 1.72
C SER A 314 -11.98 21.59 1.41
N SER A 315 -12.59 20.80 0.51
CA SER A 315 -14.04 20.83 0.24
C SER A 315 -14.93 20.34 1.40
N ASN A 316 -14.33 19.74 2.42
CA ASN A 316 -15.05 19.08 3.52
C ASN A 316 -16.04 17.99 3.06
N CYS A 317 -15.95 17.52 1.82
CA CYS A 317 -16.83 16.50 1.24
C CYS A 317 -16.10 15.16 1.08
N MET A 318 -16.24 14.26 2.07
CA MET A 318 -15.59 12.94 2.03
C MET A 318 -16.02 12.08 0.84
N LYS A 319 -17.20 12.34 0.27
CA LYS A 319 -17.68 11.62 -0.92
C LYS A 319 -16.84 11.92 -2.16
N ILE A 320 -16.33 13.16 -2.31
CA ILE A 320 -15.43 13.53 -3.43
C ILE A 320 -14.11 12.77 -3.32
N VAL A 321 -13.53 12.71 -2.11
CA VAL A 321 -12.28 11.98 -1.86
C VAL A 321 -12.45 10.50 -2.24
N ARG A 322 -13.57 9.88 -1.84
CA ARG A 322 -13.88 8.49 -2.22
C ARG A 322 -14.05 8.33 -3.73
N MET A 323 -14.69 9.28 -4.40
CA MET A 323 -14.89 9.23 -5.85
C MET A 323 -13.57 9.32 -6.61
N ILE A 324 -12.67 10.22 -6.20
CA ILE A 324 -11.30 10.32 -6.74
C ILE A 324 -10.57 8.99 -6.57
N GLN A 325 -10.65 8.38 -5.38
CA GLN A 325 -10.02 7.08 -5.11
C GLN A 325 -10.58 5.96 -6.00
N VAL A 326 -11.91 5.87 -6.15
CA VAL A 326 -12.56 4.85 -6.99
C VAL A 326 -12.13 5.01 -8.45
N ILE A 327 -12.15 6.24 -8.98
CA ILE A 327 -11.72 6.51 -10.35
C ILE A 327 -10.24 6.14 -10.55
N GLN A 328 -9.38 6.48 -9.58
CA GLN A 328 -7.96 6.12 -9.64
C GLN A 328 -7.75 4.60 -9.66
N ASP A 329 -8.56 3.86 -8.93
CA ASP A 329 -8.50 2.39 -8.88
C ASP A 329 -8.98 1.75 -10.18
N GLU A 330 -10.05 2.29 -10.77
CA GLU A 330 -10.57 1.85 -12.06
C GLU A 330 -9.55 2.08 -13.19
N LEU A 331 -8.96 3.27 -13.29
CA LEU A 331 -7.93 3.57 -14.30
C LEU A 331 -6.70 2.66 -14.16
N ARG A 332 -6.30 2.36 -12.93
CA ARG A 332 -5.21 1.41 -12.65
C ARG A 332 -5.59 -0.03 -13.00
N LEU A 333 -6.82 -0.44 -12.72
CA LEU A 333 -7.29 -1.77 -13.07
C LEU A 333 -7.33 -1.96 -14.60
N GLU A 334 -7.82 -0.96 -15.34
CA GLU A 334 -7.82 -0.96 -16.81
C GLU A 334 -6.40 -1.09 -17.40
N GLU A 335 -5.41 -0.45 -16.79
CA GLU A 335 -4.00 -0.61 -17.18
C GLU A 335 -3.49 -2.03 -16.89
N VAL A 336 -3.75 -2.54 -15.69
CA VAL A 336 -3.35 -3.90 -15.29
C VAL A 336 -3.98 -4.97 -16.19
N GLU A 337 -5.27 -4.83 -16.50
CA GLU A 337 -5.97 -5.75 -17.40
C GLU A 337 -5.41 -5.68 -18.82
N ARG A 338 -5.18 -4.49 -19.37
CA ARG A 338 -4.56 -4.34 -20.71
C ARG A 338 -3.21 -5.05 -20.81
N ILE A 339 -2.36 -4.90 -19.80
CA ILE A 339 -1.02 -5.52 -19.79
C ILE A 339 -1.12 -7.04 -19.60
N LYS A 340 -2.05 -7.52 -18.76
CA LYS A 340 -2.31 -8.96 -18.58
C LYS A 340 -2.76 -9.64 -19.89
N PHE A 341 -3.58 -8.97 -20.70
CA PHE A 341 -4.03 -9.52 -21.99
C PHE A 341 -2.95 -9.46 -23.08
N SER A 342 -1.96 -8.57 -22.97
CA SER A 342 -0.91 -8.43 -23.99
C SER A 342 0.30 -9.34 -23.80
N GLU A 343 0.58 -9.79 -22.57
CA GLU A 343 1.78 -10.58 -22.27
C GLU A 343 1.45 -11.94 -21.64
N ASP A 344 1.87 -13.03 -22.30
CA ASP A 344 1.90 -14.40 -21.74
C ASP A 344 2.79 -14.53 -20.47
N ASN A 345 3.45 -13.45 -20.08
CA ASN A 345 4.55 -13.37 -19.12
C ASN A 345 4.41 -12.15 -18.21
N PHE A 346 3.19 -11.83 -17.80
CA PHE A 346 2.86 -10.66 -16.98
C PHE A 346 3.80 -10.48 -15.79
N VAL A 347 4.60 -9.42 -15.84
CA VAL A 347 5.33 -8.90 -14.67
C VAL A 347 4.54 -7.70 -14.14
N PRO A 348 4.14 -7.70 -12.86
CA PRO A 348 3.47 -6.55 -12.26
C PRO A 348 4.28 -5.27 -12.46
N PHE A 349 3.62 -4.20 -12.91
CA PHE A 349 4.27 -2.92 -13.20
C PHE A 349 5.15 -2.36 -12.06
N PRO A 350 4.77 -2.48 -10.76
CA PRO A 350 5.65 -2.07 -9.66
C PRO A 350 6.99 -2.82 -9.63
N LEU A 351 6.99 -4.12 -9.97
CA LEU A 351 8.19 -4.95 -10.06
C LEU A 351 9.00 -4.63 -11.31
N GLN A 352 8.34 -4.36 -12.44
CA GLN A 352 9.01 -3.94 -13.67
C GLN A 352 9.77 -2.61 -13.46
N LYS A 353 9.11 -1.58 -12.92
CA LYS A 353 9.73 -0.29 -12.57
C LYS A 353 10.94 -0.49 -11.64
N TYR A 354 10.80 -1.38 -10.66
CA TYR A 354 11.87 -1.70 -9.73
C TYR A 354 13.09 -2.33 -10.43
N LEU A 355 12.87 -3.31 -11.31
CA LEU A 355 13.94 -3.96 -12.08
C LEU A 355 14.62 -2.99 -13.05
N GLU A 356 13.87 -2.10 -13.69
CA GLU A 356 14.43 -1.04 -14.55
C GLU A 356 15.35 -0.09 -13.77
N VAL A 357 14.93 0.33 -12.57
CA VAL A 357 15.76 1.18 -11.69
C VAL A 357 17.04 0.45 -11.27
N LEU A 358 16.97 -0.85 -10.99
CA LEU A 358 18.15 -1.64 -10.64
C LEU A 358 19.11 -1.81 -11.83
N ASN A 359 18.58 -2.12 -13.02
CA ASN A 359 19.38 -2.28 -14.24
C ASN A 359 20.05 -0.96 -14.68
N SER A 360 19.38 0.18 -14.48
CA SER A 360 19.90 1.50 -14.84
C SER A 360 21.04 1.97 -13.94
N LYS A 361 21.14 1.45 -12.71
CA LYS A 361 22.08 1.91 -11.67
C LYS A 361 23.32 1.02 -11.50
N ALA A 362 23.50 -0.02 -12.31
CA ALA A 362 24.67 -0.89 -12.27
C ALA A 362 26.03 -0.20 -12.60
N THR A 363 26.04 1.11 -12.85
CA THR A 363 27.20 1.90 -13.32
C THR A 363 27.75 2.95 -12.35
N LEU A 364 27.20 3.17 -11.14
CA LEU A 364 27.70 4.25 -10.25
C LEU A 364 27.85 3.82 -8.77
N THR A 365 29.11 3.75 -8.32
CA THR A 365 29.54 3.27 -7.00
C THR A 365 29.61 4.38 -5.94
N LEU A 366 28.63 4.45 -5.03
CA LEU A 366 28.72 4.71 -3.56
C LEU A 366 27.38 5.16 -2.95
N ASP A 367 26.44 5.71 -3.74
CA ASP A 367 25.10 6.15 -3.30
C ASP A 367 24.04 5.01 -3.29
N ASP A 368 24.50 3.78 -3.49
CA ASP A 368 23.67 2.63 -3.83
C ASP A 368 22.76 2.14 -2.71
N LYS A 369 23.15 2.25 -1.44
CA LYS A 369 22.35 1.70 -0.33
C LYS A 369 21.11 2.56 -0.06
N MET A 370 21.28 3.88 -0.01
CA MET A 370 20.16 4.82 0.17
C MET A 370 19.25 4.80 -1.06
N SER A 371 19.83 4.87 -2.27
CA SER A 371 19.09 4.71 -3.53
C SER A 371 18.29 3.41 -3.60
N ARG A 372 18.87 2.27 -3.18
CA ARG A 372 18.18 0.97 -3.17
C ARG A 372 17.07 0.95 -2.14
N SER A 373 17.26 1.53 -0.95
CA SER A 373 16.21 1.63 0.07
C SER A 373 15.02 2.47 -0.41
N ILE A 374 15.27 3.57 -1.12
CA ILE A 374 14.22 4.41 -1.72
C ILE A 374 13.46 3.63 -2.81
N ALA A 375 14.18 2.90 -3.66
CA ALA A 375 13.57 2.05 -4.69
C ALA A 375 12.73 0.92 -4.09
N ILE A 376 13.21 0.27 -3.03
CA ILE A 376 12.46 -0.77 -2.29
C ILE A 376 11.19 -0.17 -1.68
N ASN A 377 11.29 0.96 -0.97
CA ASN A 377 10.14 1.60 -0.34
C ASN A 377 9.09 2.04 -1.36
N SER A 378 9.53 2.60 -2.49
CA SER A 378 8.63 2.97 -3.60
C SER A 378 7.93 1.73 -4.17
N CYS A 379 8.69 0.67 -4.46
CA CYS A 379 8.14 -0.57 -5.00
C CYS A 379 7.14 -1.21 -4.04
N LEU A 380 7.47 -1.30 -2.74
CA LEU A 380 6.57 -1.87 -1.73
C LEU A 380 5.26 -1.08 -1.61
N ARG A 381 5.32 0.26 -1.57
CA ARG A 381 4.13 1.11 -1.55
C ARG A 381 3.24 0.82 -2.76
N ASP A 382 3.83 0.81 -3.95
CA ASP A 382 3.10 0.62 -5.19
C ASP A 382 2.56 -0.83 -5.30
N MET A 383 3.28 -1.81 -4.75
CA MET A 383 2.83 -3.21 -4.60
C MET A 383 1.60 -3.34 -3.69
N TYR A 384 1.51 -2.58 -2.58
CA TYR A 384 0.30 -2.59 -1.74
C TYR A 384 -0.90 -2.01 -2.49
N HIS A 385 -0.71 -0.94 -3.27
CA HIS A 385 -1.77 -0.43 -4.12
C HIS A 385 -2.19 -1.44 -5.19
N PHE A 386 -1.23 -2.09 -5.83
CA PHE A 386 -1.48 -3.14 -6.81
C PHE A 386 -2.25 -4.32 -6.20
N ALA A 387 -1.83 -4.81 -5.02
CA ALA A 387 -2.50 -5.92 -4.34
C ALA A 387 -3.95 -5.58 -3.95
N ARG A 388 -4.19 -4.34 -3.50
CA ARG A 388 -5.54 -3.86 -3.17
C ARG A 388 -6.47 -3.84 -4.39
N ILE A 389 -5.95 -3.46 -5.56
CA ILE A 389 -6.74 -3.33 -6.80
C ILE A 389 -6.93 -4.68 -7.49
N SER A 390 -5.86 -5.48 -7.58
CA SER A 390 -5.88 -6.79 -8.25
C SER A 390 -6.49 -7.91 -7.41
N GLY A 391 -6.61 -7.74 -6.10
CA GLY A 391 -7.05 -8.77 -5.17
C GLY A 391 -6.03 -9.89 -4.93
N ILE A 392 -4.81 -9.77 -5.46
CA ILE A 392 -3.74 -10.77 -5.31
C ILE A 392 -2.84 -10.37 -4.14
N HIS A 393 -2.47 -11.35 -3.31
CA HIS A 393 -1.59 -11.08 -2.17
C HIS A 393 -0.18 -10.67 -2.63
N VAL A 394 0.44 -9.70 -1.96
CA VAL A 394 1.78 -9.18 -2.34
C VAL A 394 2.82 -10.30 -2.42
N LEU A 395 2.85 -11.21 -1.44
CA LEU A 395 3.81 -12.32 -1.42
C LEU A 395 3.53 -13.36 -2.51
N GLU A 396 2.26 -13.61 -2.83
CA GLU A 396 1.87 -14.52 -3.93
C GLU A 396 2.37 -13.95 -5.25
N CYS A 397 2.09 -12.66 -5.49
CA CYS A 397 2.55 -11.93 -6.65
C CYS A 397 4.08 -11.95 -6.84
N VAL A 398 4.83 -11.73 -5.75
CA VAL A 398 6.31 -11.79 -5.75
C VAL A 398 6.81 -13.20 -6.03
N MET A 399 6.20 -14.21 -5.39
CA MET A 399 6.58 -15.62 -5.59
C MET A 399 6.30 -16.08 -7.01
N ASP A 400 5.12 -15.82 -7.56
CA ASP A 400 4.76 -16.20 -8.93
C ASP A 400 5.68 -15.53 -9.95
N THR A 401 5.97 -14.25 -9.75
CA THR A 401 6.90 -13.51 -10.62
C THR A 401 8.30 -14.11 -10.55
N ALA A 402 8.81 -14.37 -9.34
CA ALA A 402 10.14 -14.98 -9.13
C ALA A 402 10.22 -16.39 -9.75
N LEU A 403 9.22 -17.25 -9.53
CA LEU A 403 9.16 -18.60 -10.11
C LEU A 403 9.03 -18.55 -11.63
N SER A 404 8.30 -17.59 -12.20
CA SER A 404 8.23 -17.38 -13.65
C SER A 404 9.60 -17.03 -14.23
N PHE A 405 10.41 -16.22 -13.53
CA PHE A 405 11.77 -15.90 -13.93
C PHE A 405 12.70 -17.09 -13.81
N VAL A 406 12.55 -17.92 -12.76
CA VAL A 406 13.31 -19.16 -12.61
C VAL A 406 13.01 -20.12 -13.76
N LYS A 407 11.73 -20.32 -14.11
CA LYS A 407 11.31 -21.15 -15.26
C LYS A 407 11.93 -20.68 -16.59
N LYS A 408 12.17 -19.38 -16.73
CA LYS A 408 12.82 -18.74 -17.90
C LYS A 408 14.35 -18.64 -17.79
N GLU A 409 14.96 -19.22 -16.75
CA GLU A 409 16.40 -19.17 -16.48
C GLU A 409 16.96 -17.75 -16.20
N ARG A 410 16.08 -16.76 -15.95
CA ARG A 410 16.44 -15.38 -15.57
C ARG A 410 16.67 -15.27 -14.06
N LEU A 411 17.65 -16.02 -13.57
CA LEU A 411 17.91 -16.18 -12.12
C LEU A 411 18.30 -14.89 -11.40
N ARG A 412 18.91 -13.93 -12.11
CA ARG A 412 19.31 -12.64 -11.52
C ARG A 412 18.08 -11.80 -11.15
N GLU A 413 17.12 -11.69 -12.06
CA GLU A 413 15.87 -10.95 -11.83
C GLU A 413 15.00 -11.61 -10.76
N ALA A 414 14.97 -12.94 -10.70
CA ALA A 414 14.33 -13.66 -9.60
C ALA A 414 14.95 -13.26 -8.26
N CYS A 415 16.28 -13.19 -8.17
CA CYS A 415 16.99 -12.74 -6.97
C CYS A 415 16.69 -11.28 -6.63
N ASP A 416 16.65 -10.41 -7.63
CA ASP A 416 16.40 -8.99 -7.44
C ASP A 416 14.95 -8.75 -6.95
N VAL A 417 13.95 -9.44 -7.50
CA VAL A 417 12.56 -9.41 -7.01
C VAL A 417 12.47 -9.93 -5.57
N LEU A 418 13.12 -11.06 -5.27
CA LEU A 418 13.14 -11.63 -3.93
C LEU A 418 13.95 -10.80 -2.92
N SER A 419 14.73 -9.82 -3.36
CA SER A 419 15.41 -8.90 -2.45
C SER A 419 14.45 -7.98 -1.70
N LEU A 420 13.21 -7.83 -2.18
CA LEU A 420 12.11 -7.16 -1.47
C LEU A 420 11.66 -7.95 -0.23
N PHE A 421 11.78 -9.28 -0.26
CA PHE A 421 11.36 -10.20 0.80
C PHE A 421 12.36 -11.36 0.96
N PRO A 422 13.53 -11.12 1.60
CA PRO A 422 14.62 -12.10 1.69
C PRO A 422 14.23 -13.45 2.31
N LEU A 423 13.24 -13.48 3.19
CA LEU A 423 12.72 -14.70 3.82
C LEU A 423 12.01 -15.66 2.85
N LEU A 424 11.58 -15.19 1.67
CA LEU A 424 10.97 -16.03 0.64
C LEU A 424 11.99 -16.77 -0.24
N GLN A 425 13.24 -16.34 -0.22
CA GLN A 425 14.29 -16.91 -1.07
C GLN A 425 14.54 -18.43 -0.89
N PRO A 426 14.58 -19.03 0.32
CA PRO A 426 14.72 -20.47 0.47
C PRO A 426 13.55 -21.21 -0.17
N LEU A 427 12.33 -20.70 0.02
CA LEU A 427 11.13 -21.30 -0.54
C LEU A 427 11.16 -21.25 -2.07
N SER A 428 11.53 -20.11 -2.65
CA SER A 428 11.69 -19.97 -4.10
C SER A 428 12.81 -20.84 -4.67
N ALA A 429 13.88 -21.09 -3.91
CA ALA A 429 14.97 -21.97 -4.33
C ALA A 429 14.50 -23.43 -4.40
N VAL A 430 13.78 -23.91 -3.39
CA VAL A 430 13.23 -25.27 -3.36
C VAL A 430 12.14 -25.44 -4.42
N MET A 431 11.16 -24.53 -4.51
CA MET A 431 10.10 -24.63 -5.52
C MET A 431 10.63 -24.45 -6.95
N GLY A 432 11.62 -23.59 -7.13
CA GLY A 432 12.28 -23.36 -8.41
C GLY A 432 13.08 -24.57 -8.92
N TRP A 433 13.52 -25.46 -8.03
CA TRP A 433 14.25 -26.67 -8.38
C TRP A 433 13.46 -27.60 -9.33
N ASP A 434 12.16 -27.77 -9.05
CA ASP A 434 11.28 -28.63 -9.82
C ASP A 434 10.91 -28.03 -11.18
N LEU A 435 10.99 -26.70 -11.31
CA LEU A 435 10.75 -25.98 -12.57
C LEU A 435 11.90 -26.12 -13.59
N LEU A 436 13.03 -26.71 -13.18
CA LEU A 436 14.24 -26.87 -13.99
C LEU A 436 14.59 -28.36 -14.23
N PRO A 437 13.70 -29.18 -14.81
CA PRO A 437 13.96 -30.60 -15.02
C PRO A 437 15.14 -30.80 -15.98
N GLY A 438 16.06 -31.69 -15.61
CA GLY A 438 17.21 -32.07 -16.46
C GLY A 438 18.34 -31.03 -16.53
N LYS A 439 18.19 -29.83 -15.96
CA LYS A 439 19.16 -28.73 -16.11
C LYS A 439 20.00 -28.54 -14.85
N THR A 440 20.93 -29.45 -14.60
CA THR A 440 21.77 -29.46 -13.39
C THR A 440 22.67 -28.22 -13.26
N ALA A 441 23.21 -27.70 -14.37
CA ALA A 441 24.00 -26.46 -14.37
C ALA A 441 23.18 -25.25 -13.91
N VAL A 442 21.93 -25.14 -14.37
CA VAL A 442 21.02 -24.04 -13.97
C VAL A 442 20.56 -24.22 -12.53
N ARG A 443 20.27 -25.45 -12.08
CA ARG A 443 19.98 -25.78 -10.68
C ARG A 443 21.14 -25.42 -9.75
N ARG A 444 22.39 -25.68 -10.16
CA ARG A 444 23.59 -25.27 -9.43
C ARG A 444 23.67 -23.75 -9.32
N LYS A 445 23.45 -23.03 -10.43
CA LYS A 445 23.42 -21.55 -10.44
C LYS A 445 22.28 -20.97 -9.60
N LEU A 446 21.10 -21.61 -9.59
CA LEU A 446 19.95 -21.23 -8.75
C LEU A 446 20.31 -21.27 -7.27
N MET A 447 20.87 -22.40 -6.81
CA MET A 447 21.30 -22.56 -5.42
C MET A 447 22.43 -21.58 -5.07
N GLN A 448 23.36 -21.34 -5.99
CA GLN A 448 24.42 -20.34 -5.79
C GLN A 448 23.87 -18.94 -5.55
N ILE A 449 22.88 -18.52 -6.34
CA ILE A 449 22.34 -17.16 -6.27
C ILE A 449 21.40 -17.00 -5.06
N LEU A 450 20.45 -17.92 -4.85
CA LEU A 450 19.38 -17.76 -3.85
C LEU A 450 19.70 -18.29 -2.45
N TRP A 451 20.69 -19.18 -2.31
CA TRP A 451 21.03 -19.82 -1.04
C TRP A 451 22.44 -19.51 -0.54
N THR A 452 23.49 -19.63 -1.37
CA THR A 452 24.89 -19.54 -0.90
C THR A 452 25.54 -18.17 -1.08
N SER A 453 24.98 -17.29 -1.93
CA SER A 453 25.42 -15.89 -2.02
C SER A 453 24.98 -15.06 -0.80
N GLN A 454 25.34 -13.76 -0.76
CA GLN A 454 25.06 -12.75 0.29
C GLN A 454 23.64 -12.77 0.96
N SER A 455 22.68 -13.50 0.39
CA SER A 455 21.37 -13.88 0.95
C SER A 455 21.35 -14.31 2.42
N GLN A 456 22.33 -15.10 2.90
CA GLN A 456 22.38 -15.49 4.32
C GLN A 456 22.62 -14.29 5.25
N VAL A 457 23.40 -13.30 4.80
CA VAL A 457 23.70 -12.08 5.60
C VAL A 457 22.47 -11.18 5.72
N LEU A 458 21.73 -11.00 4.62
CA LEU A 458 20.49 -10.19 4.62
C LEU A 458 19.39 -10.82 5.49
N ARG A 459 19.26 -12.15 5.50
CA ARG A 459 18.32 -12.84 6.39
C ARG A 459 18.73 -12.80 7.86
N LEU A 460 20.03 -12.86 8.16
CA LEU A 460 20.52 -12.74 9.54
C LEU A 460 20.29 -11.33 10.10
N GLU A 461 20.34 -10.28 9.26
CA GLU A 461 19.96 -8.92 9.63
C GLU A 461 18.44 -8.81 9.93
N GLU A 462 17.56 -9.35 9.07
CA GLU A 462 16.09 -9.29 9.28
C GLU A 462 15.58 -10.20 10.41
N SER A 463 16.14 -11.41 10.56
CA SER A 463 15.73 -12.38 11.59
C SER A 463 16.08 -11.92 13.01
N SER A 464 17.11 -11.08 13.16
CA SER A 464 17.47 -10.48 14.45
C SER A 464 16.38 -9.59 15.05
N LEU A 465 15.46 -9.09 14.22
CA LEU A 465 14.38 -8.18 14.63
C LEU A 465 13.14 -8.90 15.21
N TYR A 466 12.93 -10.19 14.92
CA TYR A 466 11.64 -10.87 15.20
C TYR A 466 11.65 -12.00 16.23
N GLY A 467 12.80 -12.38 16.82
CA GLY A 467 12.77 -13.23 18.01
C GLY A 467 13.98 -14.14 18.21
N LYS A 468 14.15 -14.55 19.47
CA LYS A 468 15.26 -15.36 20.00
C LYS A 468 15.58 -16.55 19.09
N GLN A 469 16.85 -16.67 18.69
CA GLN A 469 17.46 -17.87 18.12
C GLN A 469 16.98 -19.09 18.91
N LYS A 470 16.03 -19.82 18.36
CA LYS A 470 15.82 -21.22 18.72
C LYS A 470 16.65 -22.02 17.74
N ASP A 471 17.42 -22.96 18.25
CA ASP A 471 18.33 -23.87 17.52
C ASP A 471 17.61 -24.80 16.51
N GLU A 472 16.38 -24.50 16.10
CA GLU A 472 15.61 -25.30 15.15
C GLU A 472 15.80 -24.73 13.74
N VAL A 473 16.69 -25.38 12.97
CA VAL A 473 16.90 -25.11 11.55
C VAL A 473 15.57 -25.27 10.81
N SER A 474 15.16 -24.25 10.04
CA SER A 474 13.93 -24.30 9.25
C SER A 474 13.96 -25.50 8.29
N CYS A 475 12.85 -26.23 8.17
CA CYS A 475 12.79 -27.39 7.27
C CYS A 475 13.13 -27.02 5.82
N VAL A 476 12.77 -25.81 5.38
CA VAL A 476 13.05 -25.33 4.02
C VAL A 476 14.54 -25.02 3.84
N GLU A 477 15.18 -24.45 4.86
CA GLU A 477 16.62 -24.19 4.86
C GLU A 477 17.42 -25.49 4.82
N TYR A 478 17.00 -26.48 5.61
CA TYR A 478 17.58 -27.81 5.56
C TYR A 478 17.43 -28.47 4.18
N LEU A 479 16.27 -28.30 3.53
CA LEU A 479 16.06 -28.79 2.16
C LEU A 479 17.01 -28.11 1.17
N CYS A 480 17.25 -26.81 1.29
CA CYS A 480 18.25 -26.11 0.47
C CYS A 480 19.65 -26.72 0.65
N ASP A 481 20.09 -26.95 1.89
CA ASP A 481 21.38 -27.57 2.17
C ASP A 481 21.46 -28.99 1.61
N LEU A 482 20.37 -29.76 1.71
CA LEU A 482 20.28 -31.11 1.16
C LEU A 482 20.36 -31.11 -0.38
N LEU A 483 19.71 -30.16 -1.05
CA LEU A 483 19.78 -30.01 -2.51
C LEU A 483 21.18 -29.62 -2.97
N CYS A 484 21.86 -28.71 -2.25
CA CYS A 484 23.26 -28.39 -2.50
C CYS A 484 24.15 -29.63 -2.35
N PHE A 485 23.97 -30.40 -1.29
CA PHE A 485 24.69 -31.66 -1.06
C PHE A 485 24.45 -32.67 -2.20
N HIS A 486 23.21 -32.85 -2.63
CA HIS A 486 22.88 -33.75 -3.74
C HIS A 486 23.53 -33.32 -5.07
N LEU A 487 23.59 -32.02 -5.35
CA LEU A 487 24.31 -31.51 -6.53
C LEU A 487 25.81 -31.78 -6.45
N ASP A 488 26.41 -31.58 -5.28
CA ASP A 488 27.84 -31.82 -5.08
C ASP A 488 28.18 -33.30 -5.26
N LEU A 489 27.37 -34.20 -4.71
CA LEU A 489 27.52 -35.64 -4.88
C LEU A 489 27.32 -36.08 -6.35
N ALA A 490 26.32 -35.53 -7.03
CA ALA A 490 26.09 -35.79 -8.45
C ALA A 490 27.27 -35.35 -9.31
N SER A 491 27.83 -34.15 -9.06
CA SER A 491 29.04 -33.70 -9.78
C SER A 491 30.26 -34.54 -9.46
N PHE A 492 30.45 -34.95 -8.21
CA PHE A 492 31.57 -35.83 -7.85
C PHE A 492 31.52 -37.12 -8.67
N VAL A 493 30.36 -37.78 -8.72
CA VAL A 493 30.19 -39.04 -9.46
C VAL A 493 30.40 -38.81 -10.96
N ALA A 494 29.86 -37.73 -11.51
CA ALA A 494 30.07 -37.38 -12.92
C ALA A 494 31.55 -37.13 -13.24
N CYS A 495 32.26 -36.38 -12.39
CA CYS A 495 33.70 -36.12 -12.54
C CYS A 495 34.53 -37.41 -12.49
N VAL A 496 34.30 -38.27 -11.49
CA VAL A 496 35.06 -39.53 -11.32
C VAL A 496 34.81 -40.49 -12.48
N ASN A 497 33.56 -40.64 -12.93
CA ASN A 497 33.23 -41.49 -14.08
C ASN A 497 33.81 -40.96 -15.40
N SER A 498 34.07 -39.65 -15.48
CA SER A 498 34.70 -39.03 -16.64
C SER A 498 36.24 -39.05 -16.57
N GLY A 499 36.81 -39.66 -15.53
CA GLY A 499 38.27 -39.70 -15.28
C GLY A 499 38.86 -38.37 -14.77
N GLY A 500 38.01 -37.42 -14.38
CA GLY A 500 38.42 -36.13 -13.83
C GLY A 500 38.68 -36.17 -12.33
N HIS A 501 39.35 -35.14 -11.81
CA HIS A 501 39.56 -34.97 -10.37
C HIS A 501 38.51 -34.01 -9.79
N TRP A 502 37.94 -34.36 -8.64
CA TRP A 502 37.03 -33.51 -7.89
C TRP A 502 37.72 -33.00 -6.63
N GLU A 503 37.63 -31.69 -6.36
CA GLU A 503 38.08 -31.07 -5.11
C GLU A 503 36.89 -30.51 -4.31
N SER A 504 36.95 -30.60 -2.98
CA SER A 504 35.93 -30.07 -2.08
C SER A 504 35.78 -28.55 -2.11
N LYS A 505 36.75 -27.82 -2.69
CA LYS A 505 36.63 -26.38 -2.95
C LYS A 505 35.52 -26.04 -3.96
N PHE A 506 35.12 -27.00 -4.80
CA PHE A 506 34.03 -26.82 -5.76
C PHE A 506 32.65 -27.10 -5.17
N SER A 507 32.56 -27.51 -3.90
CA SER A 507 31.29 -27.75 -3.20
C SER A 507 30.52 -26.45 -3.01
N LEU A 508 29.22 -26.49 -3.29
CA LEU A 508 28.29 -25.40 -3.02
C LEU A 508 28.21 -25.06 -1.53
N LEU A 509 28.29 -26.06 -0.66
CA LEU A 509 28.20 -25.90 0.79
C LEU A 509 29.45 -25.26 1.40
N LEU A 510 30.61 -25.48 0.78
CA LEU A 510 31.91 -24.96 1.25
C LEU A 510 32.36 -23.70 0.51
N SER A 511 31.68 -23.33 -0.58
CA SER A 511 31.95 -22.11 -1.34
C SER A 511 31.44 -20.86 -0.60
N GLY A 512 32.16 -20.48 0.45
CA GLY A 512 31.94 -19.22 1.16
C GLY A 512 32.65 -18.05 0.47
N LYS A 513 31.90 -17.01 0.11
CA LYS A 513 32.35 -15.67 -0.35
C LYS A 513 33.41 -15.67 -1.46
N GLY A 514 32.93 -15.44 -2.69
CA GLY A 514 33.68 -14.64 -3.66
C GLY A 514 34.58 -15.38 -4.65
N GLN A 515 34.20 -16.57 -5.10
CA GLN A 515 34.83 -17.17 -6.28
C GLN A 515 33.88 -17.10 -7.48
N ASN A 516 34.08 -16.07 -8.31
CA ASN A 516 33.59 -16.03 -9.70
C ASN A 516 34.30 -17.08 -10.60
N ALA A 517 35.20 -17.89 -10.03
CA ALA A 517 36.00 -18.89 -10.73
C ALA A 517 35.27 -20.22 -10.99
N ALA A 518 34.06 -20.42 -10.46
CA ALA A 518 33.27 -21.61 -10.72
C ALA A 518 32.61 -21.62 -12.11
N GLN A 519 32.78 -20.58 -12.92
CA GLN A 519 32.18 -20.49 -14.25
C GLN A 519 32.91 -21.37 -15.30
N ASP A 520 34.19 -21.67 -15.08
CA ASP A 520 35.02 -22.41 -16.06
C ASP A 520 35.05 -23.94 -15.84
N VAL A 521 34.61 -24.45 -14.68
CA VAL A 521 34.63 -25.90 -14.37
C VAL A 521 33.28 -26.59 -14.67
N VAL A 522 32.20 -25.81 -14.80
CA VAL A 522 30.83 -26.30 -15.14
C VAL A 522 30.77 -26.92 -16.54
N GLY A 523 31.77 -26.69 -17.40
CA GLY A 523 31.86 -27.26 -18.74
C GLY A 523 32.34 -28.72 -18.80
N GLN A 524 32.75 -29.35 -17.69
CA GLN A 524 33.37 -30.69 -17.70
C GLN A 524 32.49 -31.82 -17.16
N THR A 525 31.28 -31.55 -16.67
CA THR A 525 30.40 -32.56 -16.08
C THR A 525 29.30 -33.01 -17.03
N ASP A 526 29.08 -34.33 -17.16
CA ASP A 526 27.99 -34.91 -17.94
C ASP A 526 26.62 -34.71 -17.24
N PRO A 527 25.71 -33.87 -17.79
CA PRO A 527 24.41 -33.61 -17.19
C PRO A 527 23.52 -34.87 -17.11
N PHE A 528 23.72 -35.85 -17.99
CA PHE A 528 22.94 -37.10 -17.95
C PHE A 528 23.26 -37.89 -16.69
N VAL A 529 24.55 -38.08 -16.39
CA VAL A 529 25.01 -38.78 -15.18
C VAL A 529 24.55 -38.03 -13.94
N GLU A 530 24.69 -36.70 -13.91
CA GLU A 530 24.26 -35.93 -12.75
C GLU A 530 22.75 -36.07 -12.46
N ASN A 531 21.89 -35.98 -13.48
CA ASN A 531 20.45 -36.14 -13.29
C ASN A 531 20.07 -37.56 -12.84
N PHE A 532 20.72 -38.59 -13.40
CA PHE A 532 20.51 -39.97 -12.99
C PHE A 532 20.85 -40.19 -11.51
N ILE A 533 21.94 -39.59 -11.03
CA ILE A 533 22.31 -39.63 -9.62
C ILE A 533 21.27 -38.91 -8.76
N LEU A 534 20.82 -37.72 -9.17
CA LEU A 534 19.78 -36.98 -8.45
C LEU A 534 18.47 -37.78 -8.32
N GLU A 535 18.04 -38.49 -9.37
CA GLU A 535 16.88 -39.37 -9.34
C GLU A 535 17.07 -40.53 -8.35
N ARG A 536 18.26 -41.13 -8.29
CA ARG A 536 18.56 -42.20 -7.33
C ARG A 536 18.65 -41.70 -5.89
N LEU A 537 19.18 -40.51 -5.66
CA LEU A 537 19.25 -39.88 -4.34
C LEU A 537 17.87 -39.51 -3.77
N ALA A 538 16.85 -39.34 -4.63
CA ALA A 538 15.49 -39.15 -4.18
C ALA A 538 14.89 -40.42 -3.52
N VAL A 539 15.41 -41.61 -3.84
CA VAL A 539 14.86 -42.91 -3.38
C VAL A 539 15.81 -43.63 -2.40
N HIS A 540 17.11 -43.45 -2.55
CA HIS A 540 18.14 -44.20 -1.84
C HIS A 540 19.04 -43.32 -0.98
N THR A 541 19.70 -43.93 -0.01
CA THR A 541 20.66 -43.22 0.83
C THR A 541 21.90 -42.82 0.02
N PRO A 542 22.52 -41.66 0.31
CA PRO A 542 23.73 -41.20 -0.39
C PRO A 542 24.83 -42.26 -0.44
N MET A 543 25.03 -42.99 0.66
CA MET A 543 26.03 -44.05 0.75
C MET A 543 25.77 -45.19 -0.25
N ARG A 544 24.51 -45.61 -0.40
CA ARG A 544 24.14 -46.67 -1.35
C ARG A 544 24.36 -46.20 -2.79
N VAL A 545 23.90 -45.00 -3.13
CA VAL A 545 24.05 -44.45 -4.48
C VAL A 545 25.53 -44.28 -4.86
N MET A 546 26.34 -43.79 -3.93
CA MET A 546 27.78 -43.59 -4.14
C MET A 546 28.49 -44.90 -4.48
N PHE A 547 28.20 -45.98 -3.75
CA PHE A 547 28.85 -47.27 -3.98
C PHE A 547 28.25 -48.11 -5.09
N ASP A 548 26.97 -47.92 -5.41
CA ASP A 548 26.33 -48.57 -6.57
C ASP A 548 26.85 -48.00 -7.90
N VAL A 549 27.28 -46.72 -7.92
CA VAL A 549 27.73 -46.04 -9.15
C VAL A 549 29.24 -45.85 -9.22
N VAL A 550 29.94 -45.76 -8.09
CA VAL A 550 31.41 -45.70 -8.02
C VAL A 550 31.91 -46.81 -7.07
N PRO A 551 32.08 -48.04 -7.59
CA PRO A 551 32.47 -49.19 -6.77
C PRO A 551 33.85 -49.03 -6.11
N GLU A 552 34.80 -48.43 -6.82
CA GLU A 552 36.21 -48.24 -6.41
C GLU A 552 36.49 -46.84 -5.82
N ILE A 553 35.53 -46.25 -5.11
CA ILE A 553 35.75 -44.96 -4.46
C ILE A 553 36.82 -45.09 -3.36
N ARG A 554 37.72 -44.09 -3.26
CA ARG A 554 38.73 -44.06 -2.20
C ARG A 554 38.08 -43.70 -0.86
N PHE A 555 38.53 -44.33 0.21
CA PHE A 555 38.02 -44.08 1.55
C PHE A 555 38.02 -42.60 1.96
N LYS A 556 39.09 -41.87 1.61
CA LYS A 556 39.21 -40.44 1.92
C LYS A 556 38.10 -39.62 1.29
N ASP A 557 37.82 -39.85 0.01
CA ASP A 557 36.79 -39.12 -0.75
C ASP A 557 35.39 -39.51 -0.24
N ALA A 558 35.17 -40.80 0.07
CA ALA A 558 33.93 -41.30 0.63
C ALA A 558 33.60 -40.71 2.02
N ILE A 559 34.61 -40.60 2.91
CA ILE A 559 34.44 -39.92 4.20
C ILE A 559 34.13 -38.44 4.01
N GLU A 560 34.88 -37.77 3.13
CA GLU A 560 34.70 -36.33 2.89
C GLU A 560 33.27 -36.05 2.40
N LEU A 561 32.77 -36.80 1.42
CA LEU A 561 31.41 -36.68 0.91
C LEU A 561 30.35 -36.95 1.98
N ILE A 562 30.44 -38.07 2.72
CA ILE A 562 29.45 -38.39 3.77
C ILE A 562 29.49 -37.37 4.91
N SER A 563 30.67 -36.83 5.22
CA SER A 563 30.84 -35.81 6.26
C SER A 563 30.21 -34.47 5.90
N MET A 564 30.09 -34.14 4.61
CA MET A 564 29.39 -32.94 4.13
C MET A 564 27.86 -33.03 4.23
N GLN A 565 27.28 -34.21 4.54
CA GLN A 565 25.84 -34.34 4.64
C GLN A 565 25.27 -33.42 5.74
N PRO A 566 24.26 -32.59 5.42
CA PRO A 566 23.68 -31.65 6.38
C PRO A 566 22.93 -32.39 7.49
N ILE A 567 23.02 -31.86 8.72
CA ILE A 567 22.45 -32.48 9.92
C ILE A 567 21.25 -31.65 10.42
N PRO A 568 20.00 -32.13 10.24
CA PRO A 568 18.81 -31.42 10.70
C PRO A 568 18.52 -31.64 12.20
N SER A 569 19.07 -32.72 12.78
CA SER A 569 18.73 -33.12 14.15
C SER A 569 19.81 -34.00 14.76
N ARG A 570 19.77 -34.14 16.09
CA ARG A 570 20.63 -35.06 16.82
C ARG A 570 20.46 -36.51 16.36
N SER A 571 19.26 -36.94 15.97
CA SER A 571 19.05 -38.30 15.43
C SER A 571 19.73 -38.50 14.09
N ALA A 572 19.74 -37.49 13.22
CA ALA A 572 20.42 -37.56 11.94
C ALA A 572 21.94 -37.54 12.10
N ALA A 573 22.46 -36.81 13.09
CA ALA A 573 23.88 -36.84 13.45
C ALA A 573 24.34 -38.27 13.81
N TRP A 574 23.50 -38.99 14.58
CA TRP A 574 23.77 -40.40 14.92
C TRP A 574 23.70 -41.33 13.72
N LYS A 575 22.77 -41.10 12.78
CA LYS A 575 22.73 -41.88 11.53
C LYS A 575 24.00 -41.68 10.72
N ARG A 576 24.49 -40.44 10.57
CA ARG A 576 25.75 -40.16 9.89
C ARG A 576 26.95 -40.82 10.59
N LEU A 577 26.98 -40.84 11.92
CA LEU A 577 28.02 -41.55 12.65
C LEU A 577 27.98 -43.06 12.38
N GLN A 578 26.78 -43.66 12.36
CA GLN A 578 26.60 -45.06 11.98
C GLN A 578 27.03 -45.32 10.52
N ASP A 579 26.75 -44.37 9.62
CA ASP A 579 27.15 -44.45 8.23
C ASP A 579 28.67 -44.42 8.06
N ILE A 580 29.37 -43.59 8.84
CA ILE A 580 30.84 -43.56 8.92
C ILE A 580 31.39 -44.87 9.50
N GLU A 581 30.77 -45.42 10.56
CA GLU A 581 31.15 -46.73 11.10
C GLU A 581 31.02 -47.84 10.04
N LEU A 582 29.93 -47.86 9.29
CA LEU A 582 29.71 -48.81 8.19
C LEU A 582 30.77 -48.66 7.09
N LEU A 583 31.18 -47.43 6.79
CA LEU A 583 32.25 -47.15 5.85
C LEU A 583 33.57 -47.78 6.32
N HIS A 584 33.98 -47.53 7.57
CA HIS A 584 35.17 -48.14 8.14
C HIS A 584 35.11 -49.68 8.11
N MET A 585 33.95 -50.29 8.39
CA MET A 585 33.78 -51.74 8.32
C MET A 585 33.96 -52.28 6.90
N ARG A 586 33.42 -51.60 5.89
CA ARG A 586 33.59 -52.00 4.49
C ARG A 586 35.06 -51.98 4.09
N TYR A 587 35.76 -50.86 4.29
CA TYR A 587 37.16 -50.75 3.89
C TYR A 587 38.10 -51.63 4.72
N ALA A 588 37.74 -51.95 5.97
CA ALA A 588 38.41 -53.00 6.72
C ALA A 588 38.29 -54.36 6.02
N LEU A 589 37.08 -54.75 5.60
CA LEU A 589 36.87 -56.01 4.88
C LEU A 589 37.59 -56.03 3.52
N GLU A 590 37.59 -54.91 2.80
CA GLU A 590 38.31 -54.76 1.53
C GLU A 590 39.83 -54.87 1.72
N ALA A 591 40.40 -54.18 2.71
CA ALA A 591 41.81 -54.29 3.05
C ALA A 591 42.19 -55.70 3.51
N ALA A 592 41.30 -56.41 4.22
CA ALA A 592 41.51 -57.80 4.59
C ALA A 592 41.51 -58.73 3.37
N ALA A 593 40.59 -58.53 2.42
CA ALA A 593 40.54 -59.31 1.18
C ALA A 593 41.79 -59.08 0.31
N LEU A 594 42.20 -57.82 0.12
CA LEU A 594 43.42 -57.47 -0.62
C LEU A 594 44.68 -58.02 0.06
N ALA A 595 44.78 -57.95 1.39
CA ALA A 595 45.90 -58.54 2.12
C ALA A 595 45.97 -60.06 1.91
N LEU A 596 44.84 -60.77 1.97
CA LEU A 596 44.78 -62.21 1.73
C LEU A 596 45.16 -62.58 0.30
N GLU A 597 44.69 -61.83 -0.69
CA GLU A 597 44.98 -62.06 -2.11
C GLU A 597 46.49 -61.91 -2.40
N VAL A 598 47.10 -60.83 -1.92
CA VAL A 598 48.55 -60.60 -2.08
C VAL A 598 49.36 -61.66 -1.32
N MET A 599 48.91 -62.08 -0.15
CA MET A 599 49.57 -63.15 0.59
C MET A 599 49.44 -64.52 -0.06
N GLU A 600 48.35 -64.79 -0.77
CA GLU A 600 48.15 -66.02 -1.53
C GLU A 600 49.09 -66.05 -2.75
N SER A 601 49.25 -64.94 -3.46
CA SER A 601 50.20 -64.83 -4.58
C SER A 601 51.66 -64.96 -4.14
N CYS A 602 52.03 -64.45 -2.95
CA CYS A 602 53.38 -64.61 -2.38
C CYS A 602 53.76 -66.08 -2.10
N THR A 603 52.80 -67.00 -1.98
CA THR A 603 53.12 -68.43 -1.76
C THR A 603 53.67 -69.13 -3.00
N ALA A 604 53.60 -68.48 -4.18
CA ALA A 604 54.04 -69.01 -5.46
C ALA A 604 55.39 -68.42 -5.96
N GLY A 605 55.94 -67.39 -5.32
CA GLY A 605 57.25 -66.80 -5.67
C GLY A 605 57.80 -65.84 -4.60
N ASP A 606 59.10 -65.95 -4.31
CA ASP A 606 59.81 -65.10 -3.33
C ASP A 606 60.03 -63.68 -3.89
N ASN A 607 59.11 -62.76 -3.59
CA ASN A 607 59.23 -61.34 -3.93
C ASN A 607 58.96 -60.47 -2.68
N ASP A 608 60.02 -59.93 -2.07
CA ASP A 608 59.95 -59.11 -0.84
C ASP A 608 59.03 -57.88 -0.96
N ASN A 609 58.82 -57.38 -2.18
CA ASN A 609 57.96 -56.22 -2.45
C ASN A 609 56.46 -56.54 -2.21
N GLU A 610 56.04 -57.78 -2.43
CA GLU A 610 54.63 -58.21 -2.28
C GLU A 610 54.25 -58.40 -0.80
N TYR A 611 55.21 -58.83 0.04
CA TYR A 611 55.03 -58.88 1.50
C TYR A 611 54.87 -57.48 2.12
N SER A 612 55.57 -56.48 1.56
CA SER A 612 55.44 -55.08 2.00
C SER A 612 54.05 -54.52 1.71
N THR A 613 53.47 -54.81 0.53
CA THR A 613 52.09 -54.42 0.17
C THR A 613 51.05 -55.13 1.02
N ALA A 614 51.20 -56.43 1.30
CA ALA A 614 50.33 -57.15 2.22
C ALA A 614 50.34 -56.54 3.64
N PHE A 615 51.53 -56.17 4.14
CA PHE A 615 51.66 -55.51 5.44
C PHE A 615 50.99 -54.13 5.47
N MET A 616 51.06 -53.36 4.38
CA MET A 616 50.36 -52.08 4.26
C MET A 616 48.84 -52.25 4.33
N HIS A 617 48.26 -53.23 3.64
CA HIS A 617 46.83 -53.53 3.73
C HIS A 617 46.41 -54.00 5.14
N LEU A 618 47.23 -54.81 5.82
CA LEU A 618 46.98 -55.21 7.21
C LEU A 618 47.06 -54.03 8.19
N LYS A 619 47.95 -53.06 7.93
CA LYS A 619 48.02 -51.82 8.70
C LYS A 619 46.77 -50.97 8.51
N ASP A 620 46.26 -50.86 7.28
CA ASP A 620 45.01 -50.15 7.00
C ASP A 620 43.80 -50.83 7.66
N LEU A 621 43.72 -52.16 7.59
CA LEU A 621 42.74 -52.97 8.32
C LEU A 621 42.73 -52.63 9.82
N LYS A 622 43.93 -52.60 10.45
CA LYS A 622 44.07 -52.24 11.87
C LYS A 622 43.54 -50.83 12.15
N ASN A 623 43.92 -49.85 11.33
CA ASN A 623 43.49 -48.46 11.49
C ASN A 623 41.95 -48.33 11.42
N HIS A 624 41.31 -49.02 10.47
CA HIS A 624 39.85 -48.98 10.33
C HIS A 624 39.13 -49.67 11.51
N ILE A 625 39.64 -50.79 12.01
CA ILE A 625 39.06 -51.49 13.18
C ILE A 625 39.20 -50.64 14.45
N GLU A 626 40.36 -50.00 14.66
CA GLU A 626 40.59 -49.12 15.80
C GLU A 626 39.63 -47.92 15.79
N ALA A 627 39.38 -47.33 14.61
CA ALA A 627 38.43 -46.22 14.47
C ALA A 627 36.99 -46.62 14.85
N VAL A 628 36.56 -47.84 14.51
CA VAL A 628 35.23 -48.38 14.88
C VAL A 628 35.14 -48.66 16.39
N ASN A 629 36.22 -49.14 17.00
CA ASN A 629 36.25 -49.46 18.43
C ASN A 629 36.30 -48.21 19.34
N ASN A 630 36.92 -47.13 18.86
CA ASN A 630 37.12 -45.88 19.61
C ASN A 630 35.98 -44.85 19.47
N ALA A 631 34.91 -45.15 18.74
CA ALA A 631 33.78 -44.22 18.56
C ALA A 631 33.07 -43.92 19.91
N PRO A 632 32.76 -42.65 20.25
CA PRO A 632 32.18 -42.27 21.54
C PRO A 632 30.75 -42.78 21.70
N ARG A 633 30.58 -43.83 22.51
CA ARG A 633 29.27 -44.43 22.86
C ARG A 633 28.71 -43.74 24.10
N LYS A 634 27.81 -42.75 23.93
CA LYS A 634 27.02 -42.19 25.05
C LYS A 634 25.57 -42.70 24.96
N ASP A 635 25.07 -43.21 26.09
CA ASP A 635 23.82 -43.93 26.24
C ASP A 635 22.60 -43.28 25.55
N ALA A 636 22.04 -43.99 24.57
CA ALA A 636 20.65 -43.80 24.14
C ALA A 636 19.81 -44.94 24.75
N PRO A 637 18.73 -44.64 25.51
CA PRO A 637 17.84 -45.67 26.03
C PRO A 637 16.97 -46.18 24.88
N SER A 638 16.69 -47.48 24.87
CA SER A 638 15.83 -48.20 23.91
C SER A 638 16.43 -48.51 22.52
N LYS A 639 17.32 -49.51 22.49
CA LYS A 639 17.38 -50.66 21.53
C LYS A 639 18.72 -51.38 21.65
N ARG A 640 19.12 -51.69 22.89
CA ARG A 640 20.15 -52.71 23.16
C ARG A 640 19.51 -54.08 22.97
N LYS A 641 19.42 -54.61 21.74
CA LYS A 641 19.11 -56.04 21.51
C LYS A 641 19.46 -56.62 20.13
N PHE A 642 19.96 -55.83 19.17
CA PHE A 642 20.26 -56.33 17.82
C PHE A 642 21.62 -55.85 17.29
N ARG A 643 22.72 -56.01 18.03
CA ARG A 643 24.10 -55.75 17.51
C ARG A 643 25.25 -56.67 18.02
N PRO A 644 25.10 -57.98 18.32
CA PRO A 644 26.29 -58.84 18.50
C PRO A 644 26.79 -59.52 17.21
N SER A 645 25.94 -59.74 16.19
CA SER A 645 26.29 -60.72 15.14
C SER A 645 27.31 -60.23 14.11
N ILE A 646 27.27 -58.95 13.70
CA ILE A 646 28.17 -58.43 12.65
C ILE A 646 29.58 -58.17 13.20
N TYR A 647 29.69 -57.60 14.40
CA TYR A 647 30.97 -57.43 15.09
C TYR A 647 31.63 -58.78 15.39
N SER A 648 30.84 -59.77 15.81
CA SER A 648 31.31 -61.15 15.93
C SER A 648 31.79 -61.65 14.58
N TYR A 649 31.05 -61.46 13.49
CA TYR A 649 31.45 -61.95 12.16
C TYR A 649 32.75 -61.34 11.65
N VAL A 650 32.94 -60.02 11.73
CA VAL A 650 34.18 -59.37 11.30
C VAL A 650 35.35 -59.78 12.19
N HIS A 651 35.14 -59.84 13.50
CA HIS A 651 36.16 -60.32 14.44
C HIS A 651 36.48 -61.82 14.24
N THR A 652 35.51 -62.62 13.80
CA THR A 652 35.69 -64.04 13.48
C THR A 652 36.40 -64.22 12.15
N CYS A 653 36.07 -63.43 11.13
CA CYS A 653 36.80 -63.41 9.85
C CYS A 653 38.26 -62.98 10.06
N VAL A 654 38.51 -61.95 10.87
CA VAL A 654 39.87 -61.50 11.24
C VAL A 654 40.59 -62.57 12.06
N LEU A 655 39.93 -63.22 13.02
CA LEU A 655 40.50 -64.37 13.73
C LEU A 655 40.82 -65.52 12.79
N ILE A 656 39.96 -65.83 11.81
CA ILE A 656 40.20 -66.87 10.80
C ILE A 656 41.39 -66.48 9.91
N CYS A 657 41.54 -65.21 9.50
CA CYS A 657 42.71 -64.72 8.79
C CYS A 657 44.00 -64.87 9.62
N ILE A 658 43.96 -64.48 10.90
CA ILE A 658 45.09 -64.61 11.85
C ILE A 658 45.42 -66.07 12.16
N TYR A 659 44.43 -66.96 12.21
CA TYR A 659 44.63 -68.40 12.43
C TYR A 659 45.16 -69.10 11.17
N SER A 660 44.72 -68.71 9.98
CA SER A 660 45.31 -69.16 8.70
C SER A 660 46.76 -68.70 8.55
N LEU A 661 47.11 -67.50 9.05
CA LEU A 661 48.48 -66.99 9.18
C LEU A 661 49.37 -67.84 10.10
N LYS A 662 48.83 -68.35 11.23
CA LYS A 662 49.57 -69.24 12.15
C LYS A 662 49.71 -70.68 11.64
N GLY A 663 48.85 -71.12 10.72
CA GLY A 663 48.85 -72.48 10.17
C GLY A 663 49.88 -72.73 9.06
N LYS A 664 50.47 -71.68 8.47
CA LYS A 664 51.54 -71.77 7.46
C LYS A 664 52.79 -71.07 8.00
N SER A 665 53.66 -71.88 8.61
CA SER A 665 55.07 -71.65 8.97
C SER A 665 55.69 -70.28 8.64
N ILE A 666 55.31 -69.22 9.36
CA ILE A 666 56.08 -67.98 9.41
C ILE A 666 56.27 -67.62 10.88
N GLN A 667 57.47 -67.88 11.42
CA GLN A 667 57.89 -67.33 12.71
C GLN A 667 58.12 -65.82 12.53
N VAL A 668 57.11 -65.02 12.84
CA VAL A 668 57.29 -63.61 13.15
C VAL A 668 57.09 -63.46 14.65
N GLU A 669 58.13 -63.04 15.36
CA GLU A 669 58.06 -62.65 16.76
C GLU A 669 57.02 -61.54 16.93
N VAL A 670 55.94 -61.86 17.65
CA VAL A 670 54.92 -60.91 18.09
C VAL A 670 55.35 -60.39 19.46
N PRO A 671 55.66 -59.10 19.65
CA PRO A 671 55.74 -58.53 20.99
C PRO A 671 54.32 -58.52 21.56
N SER A 672 54.18 -59.10 22.75
CA SER A 672 52.95 -59.28 23.52
C SER A 672 51.99 -58.09 23.49
N LEU A 673 50.77 -58.31 22.98
CA LEU A 673 49.60 -57.45 23.15
C LEU A 673 48.90 -57.77 24.49
N LYS A 674 48.73 -56.74 25.33
CA LYS A 674 47.74 -56.67 26.40
C LYS A 674 46.51 -55.93 25.90
#